data_AF-A0A8H4XP22-F1
#
_entry.id   AF-A0A8H4XP22-F1
#
_cell.length_a   1.000
_cell.length_b   1.000
_cell.length_c   1.000
_cell.angle_alpha   90.00
_cell.angle_beta   90.00
_cell.angle_gamma   90.00
#
_symmetry.space_group_name_H-M   'P 1'
#
loop_
_entity.id
_entity.type
_entity.pdbx_description
1 polymer ?
#
loop_
_entity_poly.entity_id
_entity_poly.type
_entity_poly.pdbx_seq_one_letter_code
_entity_poly.pdbx_strand_id
1 'polypeptide(L)'
;MSQDDEAKREDTIQYGTVGMTQEEMDEKFPNRPRNHSKTLIFSELFRELFNPLNENKKQNTTSTGPRKAFRGANKPSPHEQRRHIIDRFIIRWRKEVGPDFYPALRLILPDKDRDRGVYGLKENTIGKLLVKLMKIDKNSEDGYNLLHWKLPGQTTASRLAGDFAGRCFEVISKRPMRTDVGNMSIAEVNEQLDKLASSTGETENLRVFETFYNHMNAEELMWLIRIVLRQMKVGATERTILDLWHPDGDALFSVSSSLRRVCWELSDPEIRLQQDEAGVALMQCFQPQLAQFQMPASFQKMLALLHPTEADPEFWIEEKLDGERMQVHMTEDKSHPGGRRFCFWSRKAKDYTYLYGDGLQDENSSLTRHLKKAFAPGVKNLILDGEMITWDMGVDKIVPFGTLKTAAISEQQNKSDTDSAGHRPLFRVFDILYLNNKPLTQYTLRDRHHALEKAVKSVHRRLEIHNYTSATNSDAIEPLLREVVANASEGLVLKNPRSMYRLNSRNDDWLKVKPEYMSEFGESLDCVVIGGYYGSGKRGGILSSFLCGLRVTQNHIQAGANPEKCFSFFKVGGGFRAEDYAEIRHRTEGKWIEWDQKNPPSEYIELGGGELRQYERPDVWIRPKDSVVVSVKAASVGPSDQYGRGFTLRFPRFRRLRLDRTWDTALSLEEFQELKDRVDEESKEKAMTVEDRKRRNPKRIKRELNIAGEDTAPAEFKGEKTKLLEGLEFCVLSEALKPYKKTKTQLEAILKEHGGTVSQRAAPGTNMVLLADKKVVKVASLIKGGDVDIIRPKWLRDCLEQDSGSFLLPFENSHLFHATEALKRAAEQNTDQFGDSYARDVSVDELKDLMDDMPKIEDGEAFDKNEFLQQLEEHNKDLGNLRSFIFRRCTVLFHPVDVNSNRISRLKHFVRYGGGDATEDAHDLSVTHVVIEGDDPMQVGETADMVRKELSSRRVQPRVVTGEWINECWKEGTLLDEEQFVVP
;
A
#
# COMPACT_ATOMS: atom_id res chain seq x y z
N MET A 1 16.03 6.85 -51.22
CA MET A 1 15.26 7.79 -52.08
C MET A 1 15.81 9.19 -51.84
N SER A 2 15.89 10.04 -52.88
CA SER A 2 16.28 11.44 -52.69
C SER A 2 15.20 12.17 -51.88
N GLN A 3 15.60 13.06 -50.98
CA GLN A 3 14.69 13.86 -50.16
C GLN A 3 13.94 14.87 -51.03
N ASP A 4 12.61 14.87 -50.97
CA ASP A 4 11.77 15.89 -51.63
C ASP A 4 11.88 17.26 -50.93
N ASP A 5 11.50 18.34 -51.63
CA ASP A 5 11.70 19.70 -51.13
C ASP A 5 10.86 20.02 -49.88
N GLU A 6 9.70 19.40 -49.75
CA GLU A 6 8.83 19.54 -48.59
C GLU A 6 9.43 18.83 -47.36
N ALA A 7 10.06 17.66 -47.55
CA ALA A 7 10.80 16.94 -46.51
C ALA A 7 12.02 17.73 -46.05
N LYS A 8 12.72 18.45 -46.94
CA LYS A 8 13.82 19.37 -46.53
C LYS A 8 13.30 20.52 -45.70
N ARG A 9 12.15 21.09 -46.08
CA ARG A 9 11.49 22.15 -45.31
C ARG A 9 11.09 21.64 -43.93
N GLU A 10 10.50 20.45 -43.84
CA GLU A 10 10.12 19.83 -42.57
C GLU A 10 11.31 19.48 -41.68
N ASP A 11 12.40 19.00 -42.27
CA ASP A 11 13.66 18.75 -41.56
C ASP A 11 14.20 20.05 -40.95
N THR A 12 14.12 21.16 -41.70
CA THR A 12 14.52 22.50 -41.24
C THR A 12 13.65 23.01 -40.09
N ILE A 13 12.31 22.87 -40.14
CA ILE A 13 11.47 23.33 -39.01
C ILE A 13 11.58 22.41 -37.79
N GLN A 14 11.83 21.10 -38.01
CA GLN A 14 11.92 20.13 -36.92
C GLN A 14 13.24 20.27 -36.14
N TYR A 15 14.33 20.61 -36.83
CA TYR A 15 15.67 20.60 -36.26
C TYR A 15 16.42 21.93 -36.34
N GLY A 16 15.97 22.86 -37.16
CA GLY A 16 16.58 24.19 -37.35
C GLY A 16 16.08 25.26 -36.39
N THR A 17 15.41 24.91 -35.29
CA THR A 17 14.93 25.87 -34.29
C THR A 17 15.60 25.71 -32.91
N VAL A 18 15.94 26.88 -32.33
CA VAL A 18 16.52 27.16 -31.00
C VAL A 18 17.88 26.51 -30.73
N GLY A 19 18.94 27.22 -31.16
CA GLY A 19 20.28 27.13 -30.55
C GLY A 19 21.38 26.49 -31.39
N MET A 20 21.07 25.84 -32.52
CA MET A 20 22.06 25.39 -33.50
C MET A 20 21.55 25.60 -34.93
N THR A 21 22.43 26.05 -35.83
CA THR A 21 22.09 26.14 -37.26
C THR A 21 22.01 24.74 -37.88
N GLN A 22 21.38 24.64 -39.05
CA GLN A 22 21.31 23.39 -39.82
C GLN A 22 22.72 22.84 -40.14
N GLU A 23 23.67 23.73 -40.40
CA GLU A 23 25.07 23.41 -40.67
C GLU A 23 25.76 22.85 -39.42
N GLU A 24 25.58 23.48 -38.27
CA GLU A 24 26.11 23.01 -36.99
C GLU A 24 25.49 21.66 -36.56
N MET A 25 24.21 21.47 -36.87
CA MET A 25 23.48 20.21 -36.67
C MET A 25 24.05 19.08 -37.53
N ASP A 26 24.27 19.34 -38.81
CA ASP A 26 24.81 18.36 -39.76
C ASP A 26 26.31 18.08 -39.50
N GLU A 27 27.08 19.06 -39.01
CA GLU A 27 28.46 18.86 -38.56
C GLU A 27 28.53 17.99 -37.31
N LYS A 28 27.63 18.23 -36.35
CA LYS A 28 27.58 17.48 -35.09
C LYS A 28 27.03 16.07 -35.26
N PHE A 29 26.12 15.87 -36.21
CA PHE A 29 25.47 14.59 -36.47
C PHE A 29 25.47 14.25 -37.97
N PRO A 30 26.65 13.99 -38.56
CA PRO A 30 26.79 13.80 -40.02
C PRO A 30 26.02 12.58 -40.55
N ASN A 31 25.79 11.59 -39.70
CA ASN A 31 25.13 10.34 -40.05
C ASN A 31 23.64 10.29 -39.64
N ARG A 32 23.02 11.43 -39.28
CA ARG A 32 21.60 11.42 -38.88
C ARG A 32 20.70 10.97 -40.05
N PRO A 33 19.68 10.15 -39.80
CA PRO A 33 18.74 9.75 -40.85
C PRO A 33 17.94 10.96 -41.32
N ARG A 34 17.60 10.97 -42.61
CA ARG A 34 16.74 11.98 -43.23
C ARG A 34 15.53 11.32 -43.86
N ASN A 35 14.34 11.83 -43.54
CA ASN A 35 13.11 11.39 -44.19
C ASN A 35 13.13 11.78 -45.67
N HIS A 36 12.65 10.91 -46.54
CA HIS A 36 12.61 11.18 -47.97
C HIS A 36 11.37 11.99 -48.37
N SER A 37 10.32 11.96 -47.54
CA SER A 37 9.03 12.59 -47.81
C SER A 37 8.49 13.31 -46.58
N LYS A 38 7.49 14.19 -46.81
CA LYS A 38 6.75 14.90 -45.76
C LYS A 38 6.22 13.92 -44.70
N THR A 39 6.29 14.31 -43.43
CA THR A 39 5.69 13.58 -42.32
C THR A 39 4.18 13.43 -42.49
N LEU A 40 3.62 12.36 -41.91
CA LEU A 40 2.18 12.11 -41.95
C LEU A 40 1.41 13.29 -41.34
N ILE A 41 0.16 13.46 -41.79
CA ILE A 41 -0.78 14.42 -41.17
C ILE A 41 -1.00 13.99 -39.71
N PHE A 42 -1.08 14.96 -38.79
CA PHE A 42 -1.24 14.70 -37.36
C PHE A 42 -2.46 13.80 -37.06
N SER A 43 -3.52 13.92 -37.86
CA SER A 43 -4.73 13.11 -37.69
C SER A 43 -4.51 11.60 -37.86
N GLU A 44 -3.50 11.18 -38.63
CA GLU A 44 -3.15 9.78 -38.82
C GLU A 44 -2.65 9.13 -37.52
N LEU A 45 -1.98 9.90 -36.63
CA LEU A 45 -1.54 9.38 -35.33
C LEU A 45 -2.73 8.89 -34.49
N PHE A 46 -3.82 9.64 -34.43
CA PHE A 46 -4.94 9.20 -33.61
C PHE A 46 -5.83 8.18 -34.32
N ARG A 47 -5.98 8.27 -35.64
CA ARG A 47 -6.80 7.35 -36.43
C ARG A 47 -6.21 5.95 -36.50
N GLU A 48 -4.89 5.84 -36.72
CA GLU A 48 -4.25 4.55 -36.97
C GLU A 48 -3.54 3.97 -35.76
N LEU A 49 -3.16 4.81 -34.79
CA LEU A 49 -2.41 4.38 -33.62
C LEU A 49 -3.22 4.58 -32.33
N PHE A 50 -3.59 5.81 -31.97
CA PHE A 50 -4.12 6.07 -30.62
C PHE A 50 -5.53 5.52 -30.37
N ASN A 51 -6.47 5.71 -31.31
CA ASN A 51 -7.84 5.20 -31.19
C ASN A 51 -7.87 3.67 -31.22
N PRO A 52 -7.21 2.98 -32.18
CA PRO A 52 -7.15 1.52 -32.18
C PRO A 52 -6.55 0.94 -30.90
N LEU A 53 -5.48 1.55 -30.35
CA LEU A 53 -4.88 1.13 -29.08
C LEU A 53 -5.84 1.33 -27.90
N ASN A 54 -6.64 2.39 -27.90
CA ASN A 54 -7.65 2.65 -26.88
C ASN A 54 -8.85 1.69 -26.96
N GLU A 55 -9.29 1.33 -28.16
CA GLU A 55 -10.39 0.38 -28.37
C GLU A 55 -10.00 -1.02 -27.90
N ASN A 56 -8.79 -1.48 -28.24
CA ASN A 56 -8.26 -2.75 -27.76
C ASN A 56 -8.25 -2.85 -26.21
N LYS A 57 -8.00 -1.73 -25.53
CA LYS A 57 -8.03 -1.67 -24.05
C LYS A 57 -9.42 -1.94 -23.47
N LYS A 58 -10.50 -1.50 -24.13
CA LYS A 58 -11.89 -1.68 -23.68
C LYS A 58 -12.38 -3.13 -23.79
N GLN A 59 -11.83 -3.91 -24.72
CA GLN A 59 -12.20 -5.32 -24.90
C GLN A 59 -11.77 -6.21 -23.72
N ASN A 60 -10.79 -5.77 -22.91
CA ASN A 60 -10.35 -6.51 -21.72
C ASN A 60 -11.32 -6.40 -20.53
N THR A 61 -12.27 -5.45 -20.53
CA THR A 61 -13.13 -5.17 -19.37
C THR A 61 -14.55 -5.75 -19.45
N THR A 62 -14.93 -6.39 -20.56
CA THR A 62 -16.32 -6.81 -20.81
C THR A 62 -16.58 -8.32 -20.82
N SER A 63 -15.59 -9.18 -20.48
CA SER A 63 -15.79 -10.64 -20.52
C SER A 63 -15.93 -11.28 -19.13
N THR A 64 -17.11 -11.16 -18.54
CA THR A 64 -17.59 -11.97 -17.38
C THR A 64 -18.91 -12.69 -17.67
N GLY A 65 -19.25 -12.93 -18.94
CA GLY A 65 -20.39 -13.77 -19.34
C GLY A 65 -19.97 -15.18 -19.77
N PRO A 66 -20.82 -16.21 -19.61
CA PRO A 66 -20.50 -17.58 -19.98
C PRO A 66 -20.26 -17.67 -21.49
N ARG A 67 -19.06 -18.12 -21.87
CA ARG A 67 -18.65 -18.28 -23.27
C ARG A 67 -19.46 -19.40 -23.93
N LYS A 68 -20.45 -19.04 -24.75
CA LYS A 68 -20.96 -19.96 -25.78
C LYS A 68 -19.82 -20.24 -26.77
N ALA A 69 -19.44 -21.51 -26.85
CA ALA A 69 -18.41 -22.00 -27.76
C ALA A 69 -18.90 -21.90 -29.22
N PHE A 70 -18.40 -20.91 -29.95
CA PHE A 70 -18.36 -20.94 -31.41
C PHE A 70 -16.90 -21.06 -31.85
N ARG A 71 -16.56 -22.19 -32.48
CA ARG A 71 -15.27 -22.44 -33.12
C ARG A 71 -15.18 -21.60 -34.40
N GLY A 72 -14.25 -20.64 -34.44
CA GLY A 72 -13.88 -19.89 -35.63
C GLY A 72 -12.76 -18.89 -35.34
N ALA A 73 -11.56 -19.18 -35.84
CA ALA A 73 -10.31 -18.41 -35.80
C ALA A 73 -9.82 -17.94 -34.40
N ASN A 74 -8.63 -18.40 -33.99
CA ASN A 74 -7.94 -17.89 -32.80
C ASN A 74 -7.77 -16.37 -32.89
N LYS A 75 -8.61 -15.60 -32.19
CA LYS A 75 -8.44 -14.15 -32.08
C LYS A 75 -7.11 -13.89 -31.34
N PRO A 76 -6.20 -13.09 -31.92
CA PRO A 76 -4.92 -12.78 -31.28
C PRO A 76 -5.15 -12.16 -29.91
N SER A 77 -4.24 -12.42 -28.97
CA SER A 77 -4.34 -11.87 -27.62
C SER A 77 -4.40 -10.33 -27.66
N PRO A 78 -5.00 -9.67 -26.66
CA PRO A 78 -5.04 -8.21 -26.62
C PRO A 78 -3.64 -7.57 -26.73
N HIS A 79 -2.62 -8.23 -26.20
CA HIS A 79 -1.23 -7.79 -26.32
C HIS A 79 -0.69 -7.90 -27.75
N GLU A 80 -0.95 -9.02 -28.43
CA GLU A 80 -0.58 -9.22 -29.84
C GLU A 80 -1.29 -8.22 -30.77
N GLN A 81 -2.57 -7.94 -30.51
CA GLN A 81 -3.31 -6.93 -31.27
C GLN A 81 -2.69 -5.54 -31.12
N ARG A 82 -2.27 -5.13 -29.90
CA ARG A 82 -1.55 -3.86 -29.71
C ARG A 82 -0.25 -3.83 -30.47
N ARG A 83 0.52 -4.93 -30.40
CA ARG A 83 1.78 -5.07 -31.13
C ARG A 83 1.55 -4.89 -32.63
N HIS A 84 0.52 -5.53 -33.20
CA HIS A 84 0.18 -5.41 -34.62
C HIS A 84 -0.26 -4.01 -35.04
N ILE A 85 -1.01 -3.29 -34.19
CA ILE A 85 -1.41 -1.89 -34.47
C ILE A 85 -0.16 -0.99 -34.57
N ILE A 86 0.74 -1.09 -33.60
CA ILE A 86 1.97 -0.28 -33.56
C ILE A 86 2.89 -0.64 -34.72
N ASP A 87 3.09 -1.93 -34.97
CA ASP A 87 3.92 -2.45 -36.06
C ASP A 87 3.44 -1.97 -37.43
N ARG A 88 2.13 -2.02 -37.69
CA ARG A 88 1.53 -1.49 -38.92
C ARG A 88 1.84 -0.01 -39.11
N PHE A 89 1.72 0.79 -38.06
CA PHE A 89 2.02 2.23 -38.12
C PHE A 89 3.51 2.48 -38.40
N ILE A 90 4.42 1.75 -37.75
CA ILE A 90 5.86 1.87 -37.97
C ILE A 90 6.26 1.45 -39.40
N ILE A 91 5.71 0.33 -39.90
CA ILE A 91 5.94 -0.12 -41.28
C ILE A 91 5.46 0.94 -42.28
N ARG A 92 4.29 1.52 -42.02
CA ARG A 92 3.76 2.62 -42.85
C ARG A 92 4.69 3.83 -42.82
N TRP A 93 5.15 4.26 -41.65
CA TRP A 93 6.10 5.37 -41.50
C TRP A 93 7.38 5.14 -42.32
N ARG A 94 8.00 3.97 -42.16
CA ARG A 94 9.24 3.61 -42.87
C ARG A 94 9.08 3.65 -44.39
N LYS A 95 7.88 3.29 -44.89
CA LYS A 95 7.55 3.25 -46.32
C LYS A 95 7.19 4.62 -46.90
N GLU A 96 6.37 5.39 -46.19
CA GLU A 96 5.79 6.65 -46.71
C GLU A 96 6.62 7.89 -46.36
N VAL A 97 7.33 7.90 -45.22
CA VAL A 97 8.04 9.08 -44.71
C VAL A 97 9.56 8.89 -44.76
N GLY A 98 10.06 7.82 -44.14
CA GLY A 98 11.48 7.46 -44.17
C GLY A 98 12.07 6.99 -42.84
N PRO A 99 13.42 7.02 -42.72
CA PRO A 99 14.16 6.39 -41.61
C PRO A 99 14.14 7.15 -40.28
N ASP A 100 13.72 8.43 -40.25
CA ASP A 100 13.69 9.24 -39.04
C ASP A 100 12.29 9.23 -38.40
N PHE A 101 12.11 8.42 -37.36
CA PHE A 101 10.83 8.28 -36.63
C PHE A 101 10.68 9.24 -35.44
N TYR A 102 11.71 10.03 -35.13
CA TYR A 102 11.71 10.91 -33.96
C TYR A 102 10.53 11.91 -33.94
N PRO A 103 10.14 12.56 -35.06
CA PRO A 103 9.03 13.51 -35.07
C PRO A 103 7.69 12.91 -34.59
N ALA A 104 7.41 11.65 -34.94
CA ALA A 104 6.24 10.93 -34.45
C ALA A 104 6.45 10.40 -33.03
N LEU A 105 7.60 9.78 -32.76
CA LEU A 105 7.86 9.12 -31.48
C LEU A 105 7.78 10.08 -30.29
N ARG A 106 8.24 11.33 -30.45
CA ARG A 106 8.16 12.35 -29.39
C ARG A 106 6.71 12.80 -29.07
N LEU A 107 5.78 12.66 -30.01
CA LEU A 107 4.35 12.88 -29.80
C LEU A 107 3.64 11.64 -29.24
N ILE A 108 4.13 10.44 -29.57
CA ILE A 108 3.63 9.17 -29.04
C ILE A 108 4.04 8.99 -27.57
N LEU A 109 5.28 9.37 -27.23
CA LEU A 109 5.90 9.26 -25.89
C LEU A 109 6.33 10.64 -25.33
N PRO A 110 5.40 11.59 -25.12
CA PRO A 110 5.73 12.97 -24.75
C PRO A 110 6.29 13.10 -23.32
N ASP A 111 6.03 12.14 -22.44
CA ASP A 111 6.66 12.07 -21.11
C ASP A 111 8.12 11.63 -21.16
N LYS A 112 8.57 11.11 -22.30
CA LYS A 112 9.95 10.68 -22.60
C LYS A 112 10.69 11.64 -23.54
N ASP A 113 10.01 12.64 -24.11
CA ASP A 113 10.66 13.75 -24.82
C ASP A 113 11.48 14.60 -23.82
N ARG A 114 12.78 14.71 -24.07
CA ARG A 114 13.75 15.49 -23.29
C ARG A 114 14.29 16.69 -24.06
N ASP A 115 14.14 16.70 -25.38
CA ASP A 115 14.63 17.80 -26.20
C ASP A 115 13.67 18.97 -26.15
N ARG A 116 12.37 18.70 -25.95
CA ARG A 116 11.39 19.76 -25.66
C ARG A 116 11.41 20.13 -24.18
N GLY A 117 11.52 21.44 -23.93
CA GLY A 117 11.27 22.04 -22.62
C GLY A 117 9.89 21.69 -22.03
N VAL A 118 9.72 21.98 -20.74
CA VAL A 118 8.41 21.80 -20.09
C VAL A 118 7.51 22.96 -20.50
N TYR A 119 6.29 22.68 -20.97
CA TYR A 119 5.35 23.72 -21.41
C TYR A 119 4.89 24.68 -20.29
N GLY A 120 5.05 24.30 -19.02
CA GLY A 120 4.54 25.09 -17.88
C GLY A 120 3.01 25.11 -17.76
N LEU A 121 2.29 24.37 -18.61
CA LEU A 121 0.84 24.34 -18.66
C LEU A 121 0.27 23.15 -17.86
N LYS A 122 -0.67 23.44 -16.96
CA LYS A 122 -1.50 22.45 -16.25
C LYS A 122 -2.96 22.57 -16.70
N GLU A 123 -3.79 21.61 -16.30
CA GLU A 123 -5.20 21.51 -16.68
C GLU A 123 -5.97 22.83 -16.44
N ASN A 124 -5.80 23.46 -15.28
CA ASN A 124 -6.47 24.74 -14.98
C ASN A 124 -6.01 25.88 -15.91
N THR A 125 -4.70 25.98 -16.20
CA THR A 125 -4.16 27.00 -17.10
C THR A 125 -4.67 26.80 -18.52
N ILE A 126 -4.67 25.56 -19.02
CA ILE A 126 -5.23 25.23 -20.34
C ILE A 126 -6.74 25.52 -20.37
N GLY A 127 -7.49 25.19 -19.31
CA GLY A 127 -8.91 25.50 -19.19
C GLY A 127 -9.19 26.99 -19.32
N LYS A 128 -8.42 27.83 -18.61
CA LYS A 128 -8.51 29.30 -18.73
C LYS A 128 -8.17 29.81 -20.14
N LEU A 129 -7.12 29.26 -20.76
CA LEU A 129 -6.75 29.59 -22.14
C LEU A 129 -7.88 29.27 -23.12
N LEU A 130 -8.50 28.09 -22.99
CA LEU A 130 -9.62 27.66 -23.84
C LEU A 130 -10.88 28.51 -23.63
N VAL A 131 -11.22 28.86 -22.39
CA VAL A 131 -12.34 29.78 -22.08
C VAL A 131 -12.11 31.15 -22.75
N LYS A 132 -10.89 31.68 -22.66
CA LYS A 132 -10.51 32.96 -23.28
C LYS A 132 -10.51 32.88 -24.80
N LEU A 133 -9.95 31.81 -25.37
CA LEU A 133 -9.87 31.58 -26.82
C LEU A 133 -11.26 31.47 -27.46
N MET A 134 -12.14 30.67 -26.86
CA MET A 134 -13.52 30.47 -27.34
C MET A 134 -14.48 31.60 -26.92
N LYS A 135 -14.00 32.57 -26.14
CA LYS A 135 -14.80 33.68 -25.56
C LYS A 135 -16.04 33.18 -24.81
N ILE A 136 -15.89 32.10 -24.05
CA ILE A 136 -16.95 31.51 -23.23
C ILE A 136 -17.04 32.27 -21.91
N ASP A 137 -18.26 32.53 -21.42
CA ASP A 137 -18.43 33.07 -20.07
C ASP A 137 -17.96 32.04 -19.03
N LYS A 138 -17.08 32.43 -18.12
CA LYS A 138 -16.51 31.56 -17.09
C LYS A 138 -17.56 30.93 -16.15
N ASN A 139 -18.73 31.54 -16.02
CA ASN A 139 -19.85 31.08 -15.20
C ASN A 139 -20.87 30.25 -15.99
N SER A 140 -20.73 30.17 -17.32
CA SER A 140 -21.54 29.24 -18.12
C SER A 140 -21.21 27.79 -17.76
N GLU A 141 -22.12 26.86 -18.02
CA GLU A 141 -21.93 25.42 -17.73
C GLU A 141 -20.61 24.89 -18.34
N ASP A 142 -20.32 25.22 -19.60
CA ASP A 142 -19.11 24.81 -20.29
C ASP A 142 -17.84 25.46 -19.69
N GLY A 143 -17.90 26.75 -19.34
CA GLY A 143 -16.80 27.46 -18.69
C GLY A 143 -16.49 26.90 -17.30
N TYR A 144 -17.52 26.63 -16.51
CA TYR A 144 -17.42 26.02 -15.19
C TYR A 144 -16.82 24.61 -15.27
N ASN A 145 -17.31 23.78 -16.21
CA ASN A 145 -16.86 22.40 -16.43
C ASN A 145 -15.38 22.32 -16.84
N LEU A 146 -14.84 23.27 -17.61
CA LEU A 146 -13.41 23.31 -17.96
C LEU A 146 -12.53 23.63 -16.75
N LEU A 147 -12.98 24.54 -15.88
CA LEU A 147 -12.25 24.95 -14.69
C LEU A 147 -12.34 23.90 -13.56
N HIS A 148 -13.46 23.18 -13.50
CA HIS A 148 -13.80 22.19 -12.47
C HIS A 148 -13.91 20.76 -13.04
N TRP A 149 -13.03 20.41 -13.98
CA TRP A 149 -13.06 19.18 -14.78
C TRP A 149 -13.05 17.85 -14.01
N LYS A 150 -12.75 17.87 -12.71
CA LYS A 150 -12.81 16.68 -11.84
C LYS A 150 -14.23 16.38 -11.35
N LEU A 151 -15.08 17.39 -11.26
CA LEU A 151 -16.45 17.24 -10.77
C LEU A 151 -17.32 16.52 -11.83
N PRO A 152 -18.17 15.56 -11.44
CA PRO A 152 -19.18 15.02 -12.32
C PRO A 152 -20.14 16.15 -12.73
N GLY A 153 -20.35 16.34 -14.03
CA GLY A 153 -21.32 17.34 -14.51
C GLY A 153 -22.76 16.85 -14.33
N GLN A 154 -23.74 17.75 -14.45
CA GLN A 154 -25.17 17.45 -14.24
C GLN A 154 -25.82 16.62 -15.36
N THR A 155 -25.09 16.30 -16.44
CA THR A 155 -25.56 15.49 -17.59
C THR A 155 -24.56 14.37 -17.94
N THR A 156 -24.60 13.79 -19.15
CA THR A 156 -23.72 12.71 -19.68
C THR A 156 -22.21 12.93 -19.41
N ALA A 157 -21.81 14.17 -19.09
CA ALA A 157 -20.57 14.61 -18.44
C ALA A 157 -20.07 13.75 -17.25
N SER A 158 -20.91 12.95 -16.60
CA SER A 158 -20.48 11.98 -15.57
C SER A 158 -19.45 10.96 -16.08
N ARG A 159 -19.50 10.55 -17.37
CA ARG A 159 -18.55 9.57 -17.94
C ARG A 159 -17.14 10.10 -18.21
N LEU A 160 -16.96 11.42 -18.32
CA LEU A 160 -15.68 12.08 -18.63
C LEU A 160 -15.10 12.83 -17.43
N ALA A 161 -15.77 12.81 -16.28
CA ALA A 161 -15.28 13.42 -15.05
C ALA A 161 -13.90 12.86 -14.69
N GLY A 162 -12.93 13.73 -14.40
CA GLY A 162 -11.55 13.31 -14.16
C GLY A 162 -10.73 12.96 -15.41
N ASP A 163 -11.24 13.19 -16.63
CA ASP A 163 -10.46 13.28 -17.87
C ASP A 163 -10.54 14.68 -18.47
N PHE A 164 -9.60 15.57 -18.11
CA PHE A 164 -9.57 16.95 -18.58
C PHE A 164 -9.63 17.07 -20.11
N ALA A 165 -8.83 16.28 -20.84
CA ALA A 165 -8.83 16.32 -22.31
C ALA A 165 -10.20 15.93 -22.90
N GLY A 166 -10.87 14.94 -22.30
CA GLY A 166 -12.24 14.57 -22.69
C GLY A 166 -13.26 15.69 -22.43
N ARG A 167 -13.13 16.42 -21.32
CA ARG A 167 -13.95 17.62 -21.06
C ARG A 167 -13.67 18.74 -22.07
N CYS A 168 -12.42 18.94 -22.45
CA CYS A 168 -12.07 19.88 -23.52
C CYS A 168 -12.73 19.47 -24.84
N PHE A 169 -12.68 18.19 -25.21
CA PHE A 169 -13.35 17.67 -26.41
C PHE A 169 -14.83 18.00 -26.42
N GLU A 170 -15.54 17.72 -25.32
CA GLU A 170 -16.98 17.98 -25.21
C GLU A 170 -17.30 19.47 -25.44
N VAL A 171 -16.58 20.37 -24.79
CA VAL A 171 -16.83 21.83 -24.92
C VAL A 171 -16.45 22.35 -26.32
N ILE A 172 -15.32 21.90 -26.86
CA ILE A 172 -14.83 22.31 -28.18
C ILE A 172 -15.75 21.78 -29.29
N SER A 173 -16.27 20.56 -29.15
CA SER A 173 -17.17 19.94 -30.14
C SER A 173 -18.49 20.68 -30.34
N LYS A 174 -18.92 21.48 -29.36
CA LYS A 174 -20.10 22.37 -29.47
C LYS A 174 -19.82 23.64 -30.28
N ARG A 175 -18.53 23.99 -30.47
CA ARG A 175 -18.07 25.24 -31.11
C ARG A 175 -16.88 24.99 -32.04
N PRO A 176 -16.91 24.01 -32.95
CA PRO A 176 -15.75 23.69 -33.77
C PRO A 176 -15.48 24.82 -34.77
N MET A 177 -14.23 25.27 -34.88
CA MET A 177 -13.79 26.05 -36.06
C MET A 177 -13.68 25.17 -37.30
N ARG A 178 -13.44 23.86 -37.08
CA ARG A 178 -13.36 22.86 -38.14
C ARG A 178 -14.02 21.55 -37.72
N THR A 179 -14.84 21.01 -38.60
CA THR A 179 -15.52 19.72 -38.44
C THR A 179 -14.67 18.57 -38.96
N ASP A 180 -14.06 18.76 -40.13
CA ASP A 180 -13.16 17.79 -40.75
C ASP A 180 -11.76 17.84 -40.15
N VAL A 181 -11.04 16.72 -40.24
CA VAL A 181 -9.68 16.59 -39.70
C VAL A 181 -8.69 17.55 -40.35
N GLY A 182 -7.77 18.03 -39.51
CA GLY A 182 -6.54 18.81 -39.75
C GLY A 182 -5.79 18.46 -41.02
N ASN A 183 -5.13 19.47 -41.61
CA ASN A 183 -4.12 19.28 -42.64
C ASN A 183 -2.70 19.53 -42.11
N MET A 184 -2.55 19.84 -40.81
CA MET A 184 -1.25 20.05 -40.19
C MET A 184 -0.47 18.73 -40.16
N SER A 185 0.78 18.76 -40.62
CA SER A 185 1.69 17.63 -40.50
C SER A 185 2.23 17.47 -39.09
N ILE A 186 2.79 16.30 -38.80
CA ILE A 186 3.46 16.04 -37.52
C ILE A 186 4.61 17.03 -37.29
N ALA A 187 5.38 17.39 -38.32
CA ALA A 187 6.44 18.39 -38.20
C ALA A 187 5.90 19.79 -37.87
N GLU A 188 4.81 20.23 -38.53
CA GLU A 188 4.15 21.51 -38.25
C GLU A 188 3.58 21.56 -36.82
N VAL A 189 3.01 20.44 -36.33
CA VAL A 189 2.56 20.33 -34.94
C VAL A 189 3.74 20.41 -33.96
N ASN A 190 4.84 19.73 -34.25
CA ASN A 190 6.05 19.80 -33.44
C ASN A 190 6.61 21.23 -33.36
N GLU A 191 6.67 21.95 -34.48
CA GLU A 191 7.12 23.34 -34.54
C GLU A 191 6.30 24.24 -33.60
N GLN A 192 4.97 24.13 -33.65
CA GLN A 192 4.09 24.90 -32.77
C GLN A 192 4.23 24.49 -31.30
N LEU A 193 4.44 23.21 -31.00
CA LEU A 193 4.71 22.75 -29.64
C LEU A 193 6.08 23.20 -29.13
N ASP A 194 7.09 23.30 -30.00
CA ASP A 194 8.41 23.85 -29.66
C ASP A 194 8.29 25.36 -29.35
N LYS A 195 7.51 26.11 -30.14
CA LYS A 195 7.14 27.52 -29.83
C LYS A 195 6.41 27.64 -28.49
N LEU A 196 5.49 26.72 -28.20
CA LEU A 196 4.76 26.67 -26.92
C LEU A 196 5.71 26.44 -25.74
N ALA A 197 6.67 25.53 -25.89
CA ALA A 197 7.65 25.21 -24.86
C ALA A 197 8.66 26.35 -24.62
N SER A 198 8.96 27.15 -25.63
CA SER A 198 9.80 28.35 -25.51
C SER A 198 9.05 29.59 -25.02
N SER A 199 7.72 29.54 -24.93
CA SER A 199 6.90 30.70 -24.59
C SER A 199 7.14 31.17 -23.16
N THR A 200 7.15 32.49 -22.95
CA THR A 200 7.41 33.10 -21.63
C THR A 200 6.16 33.66 -20.96
N GLY A 201 5.04 33.75 -21.69
CA GLY A 201 3.82 34.37 -21.19
C GLY A 201 2.52 33.82 -21.79
N GLU A 202 1.40 34.16 -21.15
CA GLU A 202 0.05 33.69 -21.54
C GLU A 202 -0.34 34.13 -22.97
N THR A 203 0.08 35.32 -23.41
CA THR A 203 -0.26 35.85 -24.74
C THR A 203 0.34 35.03 -25.88
N GLU A 204 1.59 34.59 -25.73
CA GLU A 204 2.26 33.72 -26.72
C GLU A 204 1.61 32.33 -26.73
N ASN A 205 1.34 31.77 -25.54
CA ASN A 205 0.57 30.54 -25.40
C ASN A 205 -0.77 30.62 -26.13
N LEU A 206 -1.51 31.73 -25.96
CA LEU A 206 -2.80 31.93 -26.59
C LEU A 206 -2.70 31.95 -28.13
N ARG A 207 -1.68 32.61 -28.71
CA ARG A 207 -1.46 32.63 -30.17
C ARG A 207 -1.17 31.25 -30.75
N VAL A 208 -0.40 30.44 -30.03
CA VAL A 208 -0.13 29.05 -30.44
C VAL A 208 -1.40 28.20 -30.36
N PHE A 209 -2.15 28.30 -29.26
CA PHE A 209 -3.44 27.61 -29.11
C PHE A 209 -4.48 28.06 -30.15
N GLU A 210 -4.49 29.34 -30.52
CA GLU A 210 -5.34 29.88 -31.59
C GLU A 210 -4.99 29.27 -32.95
N THR A 211 -3.69 29.12 -33.24
CA THR A 211 -3.21 28.43 -34.44
C THR A 211 -3.73 26.99 -34.50
N PHE A 212 -3.58 26.23 -33.40
CA PHE A 212 -4.12 24.87 -33.32
C PHE A 212 -5.64 24.85 -33.47
N TYR A 213 -6.35 25.72 -32.76
CA TYR A 213 -7.81 25.76 -32.77
C TYR A 213 -8.41 26.06 -34.15
N ASN A 214 -7.73 26.87 -34.97
CA ASN A 214 -8.19 27.19 -36.32
C ASN A 214 -7.91 26.07 -37.35
N HIS A 215 -6.89 25.24 -37.13
CA HIS A 215 -6.46 24.23 -38.12
C HIS A 215 -6.91 22.80 -37.77
N MET A 216 -7.19 22.52 -36.49
CA MET A 216 -7.54 21.19 -35.98
C MET A 216 -9.02 21.08 -35.62
N ASN A 217 -9.58 19.88 -35.74
CA ASN A 217 -10.90 19.57 -35.21
C ASN A 217 -10.86 19.30 -33.68
N ALA A 218 -12.03 19.08 -33.08
CA ALA A 218 -12.14 18.85 -31.65
C ALA A 218 -11.34 17.64 -31.14
N GLU A 219 -11.30 16.55 -31.91
CA GLU A 219 -10.62 15.31 -31.53
C GLU A 219 -9.10 15.46 -31.57
N GLU A 220 -8.57 16.15 -32.59
CA GLU A 220 -7.16 16.50 -32.70
C GLU A 220 -6.72 17.37 -31.53
N LEU A 221 -7.50 18.38 -31.17
CA LEU A 221 -7.22 19.23 -30.01
C LEU A 221 -7.23 18.45 -28.70
N MET A 222 -8.13 17.48 -28.53
CA MET A 222 -8.12 16.59 -27.38
C MET A 222 -6.80 15.81 -27.27
N TRP A 223 -6.31 15.24 -28.38
CA TRP A 223 -5.05 14.52 -28.41
C TRP A 223 -3.84 15.44 -28.20
N LEU A 224 -3.86 16.63 -28.79
CA LEU A 224 -2.87 17.66 -28.56
C LEU A 224 -2.79 18.04 -27.08
N ILE A 225 -3.92 18.23 -26.40
CA ILE A 225 -3.96 18.53 -24.95
C ILE A 225 -3.36 17.38 -24.14
N ARG A 226 -3.59 16.11 -24.53
CA ARG A 226 -2.93 14.96 -23.88
C ARG A 226 -1.41 14.97 -24.06
N ILE A 227 -0.93 15.37 -25.24
CA ILE A 227 0.49 15.53 -25.53
C ILE A 227 1.10 16.66 -24.71
N VAL A 228 0.44 17.83 -24.64
CA VAL A 228 0.88 18.99 -23.84
C VAL A 228 0.95 18.64 -22.35
N LEU A 229 -0.06 17.95 -21.84
CA LEU A 229 -0.05 17.47 -20.44
C LEU A 229 0.93 16.30 -20.22
N ARG A 230 1.52 15.75 -21.28
CA ARG A 230 2.37 14.55 -21.28
C ARG A 230 1.67 13.34 -20.62
N GLN A 231 0.36 13.23 -20.82
CA GLN A 231 -0.50 12.20 -20.24
C GLN A 231 -1.17 11.38 -21.34
N MET A 232 -0.37 10.56 -22.03
CA MET A 232 -0.88 9.65 -23.04
C MET A 232 -1.57 8.46 -22.37
N LYS A 233 -2.83 8.23 -22.71
CA LYS A 233 -3.67 7.15 -22.13
C LYS A 233 -3.81 5.93 -23.03
N VAL A 234 -2.96 5.84 -24.06
CA VAL A 234 -2.90 4.74 -25.02
C VAL A 234 -2.30 3.51 -24.32
N GLY A 235 -2.95 2.36 -24.41
CA GLY A 235 -2.62 1.16 -23.61
C GLY A 235 -1.32 0.44 -23.97
N ALA A 236 -0.32 1.14 -24.50
CA ALA A 236 0.99 0.63 -24.90
C ALA A 236 2.09 1.15 -23.97
N THR A 237 3.09 0.32 -23.68
CA THR A 237 4.26 0.73 -22.90
C THR A 237 5.33 1.31 -23.82
N GLU A 238 6.20 2.17 -23.26
CA GLU A 238 7.36 2.71 -23.99
C GLU A 238 8.21 1.58 -24.58
N ARG A 239 8.48 0.55 -23.77
CA ARG A 239 9.27 -0.61 -24.16
C ARG A 239 8.70 -1.32 -25.38
N THR A 240 7.38 -1.55 -25.42
CA THR A 240 6.76 -2.19 -26.60
C THR A 240 6.93 -1.36 -27.87
N ILE A 241 6.84 -0.03 -27.78
CA ILE A 241 7.00 0.85 -28.95
C ILE A 241 8.47 0.88 -29.39
N LEU A 242 9.41 0.99 -28.45
CA LEU A 242 10.84 0.99 -28.73
C LEU A 242 11.30 -0.34 -29.33
N ASP A 243 10.87 -1.48 -28.74
CA ASP A 243 11.19 -2.84 -29.22
C ASP A 243 10.64 -3.12 -30.63
N LEU A 244 9.54 -2.46 -31.02
CA LEU A 244 8.97 -2.55 -32.36
C LEU A 244 9.64 -1.64 -33.37
N TRP A 245 10.17 -0.49 -32.93
CA TRP A 245 11.02 0.34 -33.78
C TRP A 245 12.34 -0.36 -34.08
N HIS A 246 12.98 -0.89 -33.03
CA HIS A 246 14.23 -1.64 -33.08
C HIS A 246 14.37 -2.59 -31.88
N PRO A 247 14.85 -3.84 -32.04
CA PRO A 247 15.04 -4.78 -30.93
C PRO A 247 15.92 -4.27 -29.77
N ASP A 248 16.90 -3.42 -30.07
CA ASP A 248 17.79 -2.79 -29.09
C ASP A 248 17.31 -1.40 -28.62
N GLY A 249 16.10 -0.98 -29.01
CA GLY A 249 15.56 0.35 -28.73
C GLY A 249 15.43 0.64 -27.23
N ASP A 250 14.93 -0.32 -26.45
CA ASP A 250 14.80 -0.19 -24.98
C ASP A 250 16.17 -0.12 -24.28
N ALA A 251 17.15 -0.87 -24.79
CA ALA A 251 18.51 -0.87 -24.27
C ALA A 251 19.19 0.49 -24.50
N LEU A 252 19.16 1.00 -25.74
CA LEU A 252 19.73 2.32 -26.07
C LEU A 252 19.00 3.45 -25.33
N PHE A 253 17.68 3.37 -25.20
CA PHE A 253 16.93 4.34 -24.42
C PHE A 253 17.32 4.31 -22.95
N SER A 254 17.54 3.12 -22.37
CA SER A 254 17.94 2.96 -20.98
C SER A 254 19.31 3.56 -20.67
N VAL A 255 20.24 3.59 -21.64
CA VAL A 255 21.58 4.20 -21.45
C VAL A 255 21.64 5.69 -21.81
N SER A 256 20.76 6.16 -22.70
CA SER A 256 20.83 7.52 -23.26
C SER A 256 19.71 8.46 -22.80
N SER A 257 18.59 7.90 -22.32
CA SER A 257 17.34 8.61 -22.01
C SER A 257 16.87 9.55 -23.13
N SER A 258 17.24 9.26 -24.39
CA SER A 258 17.00 10.12 -25.55
C SER A 258 16.24 9.36 -26.64
N LEU A 259 15.00 9.77 -26.90
CA LEU A 259 14.21 9.22 -28.02
C LEU A 259 14.86 9.53 -29.38
N ARG A 260 15.50 10.70 -29.50
CA ARG A 260 16.20 11.12 -30.71
C ARG A 260 17.33 10.16 -31.05
N ARG A 261 18.21 9.87 -30.09
CA ARG A 261 19.32 8.93 -30.30
C ARG A 261 18.82 7.56 -30.71
N VAL A 262 17.76 7.05 -30.07
CA VAL A 262 17.14 5.78 -30.47
C VAL A 262 16.66 5.82 -31.92
N CYS A 263 15.97 6.88 -32.35
CA CYS A 263 15.50 6.97 -33.73
C CYS A 263 16.64 7.13 -34.74
N TRP A 264 17.71 7.84 -34.37
CA TRP A 264 18.81 8.16 -35.27
C TRP A 264 19.81 7.01 -35.43
N GLU A 265 20.27 6.44 -34.32
CA GLU A 265 21.28 5.37 -34.31
C GLU A 265 20.67 4.02 -34.69
N LEU A 266 19.41 3.77 -34.31
CA LEU A 266 18.69 2.53 -34.63
C LEU A 266 17.66 2.72 -35.74
N SER A 267 18.03 3.49 -36.76
CA SER A 267 17.16 3.73 -37.91
C SER A 267 16.99 2.47 -38.78
N ASP A 268 17.99 1.60 -38.86
CA ASP A 268 17.92 0.31 -39.57
C ASP A 268 17.57 -0.83 -38.59
N PRO A 269 16.43 -1.54 -38.77
CA PRO A 269 16.01 -2.64 -37.90
C PRO A 269 16.90 -3.89 -37.96
N GLU A 270 17.80 -4.02 -38.94
CA GLU A 270 18.69 -5.17 -39.09
C GLU A 270 20.04 -4.98 -38.38
N ILE A 271 20.41 -3.74 -38.06
CA ILE A 271 21.71 -3.41 -37.46
C ILE A 271 21.61 -3.42 -35.93
N ARG A 272 22.21 -4.42 -35.28
CA ARG A 272 22.27 -4.50 -33.81
C ARG A 272 23.36 -3.61 -33.22
N LEU A 273 23.12 -3.10 -32.01
CA LEU A 273 24.13 -2.38 -31.24
C LEU A 273 25.29 -3.30 -30.85
N GLN A 274 26.49 -2.76 -30.86
CA GLN A 274 27.62 -3.45 -30.26
C GLN A 274 27.51 -3.43 -28.72
N GLN A 275 28.12 -4.40 -28.05
CA GLN A 275 27.98 -4.58 -26.60
C GLN A 275 28.51 -3.39 -25.78
N ASP A 276 29.47 -2.67 -26.32
CA ASP A 276 30.08 -1.44 -25.78
C ASP A 276 29.20 -0.20 -25.96
N GLU A 277 28.42 -0.13 -27.05
CA GLU A 277 27.46 0.96 -27.31
C GLU A 277 26.22 0.90 -26.40
N ALA A 278 25.94 -0.28 -25.85
CA ALA A 278 24.88 -0.51 -24.85
C ALA A 278 25.34 -0.26 -23.40
N GLY A 279 26.56 0.25 -23.19
CA GLY A 279 27.09 0.61 -21.87
C GLY A 279 26.71 2.02 -21.41
N VAL A 280 26.93 2.31 -20.12
CA VAL A 280 26.85 3.70 -19.62
C VAL A 280 28.00 4.53 -20.18
N ALA A 281 27.69 5.72 -20.70
CA ALA A 281 28.67 6.63 -21.28
C ALA A 281 28.81 7.91 -20.44
N LEU A 282 30.01 8.49 -20.47
CA LEU A 282 30.30 9.74 -19.77
C LEU A 282 29.52 10.90 -20.40
N MET A 283 29.09 11.86 -19.57
CA MET A 283 28.25 13.00 -19.96
C MET A 283 26.94 12.64 -20.71
N GLN A 284 26.40 11.44 -20.51
CA GLN A 284 25.11 11.01 -21.06
C GLN A 284 24.20 10.48 -19.94
N CYS A 285 22.93 10.91 -19.95
CA CYS A 285 21.98 10.52 -18.90
C CYS A 285 21.41 9.12 -19.15
N PHE A 286 21.36 8.27 -18.13
CA PHE A 286 20.80 6.92 -18.22
C PHE A 286 19.64 6.76 -17.24
N GLN A 287 18.85 5.70 -17.40
CA GLN A 287 17.78 5.35 -16.47
C GLN A 287 18.36 4.54 -15.30
N PRO A 288 18.32 5.05 -14.05
CA PRO A 288 18.95 4.38 -12.91
C PRO A 288 18.24 3.08 -12.53
N GLN A 289 18.96 2.19 -11.84
CA GLN A 289 18.40 0.98 -11.24
C GLN A 289 17.36 1.34 -10.17
N LEU A 290 16.29 0.55 -10.08
CA LEU A 290 15.17 0.79 -9.20
C LEU A 290 15.04 -0.33 -8.16
N ALA A 291 14.72 0.04 -6.94
CA ALA A 291 14.37 -0.95 -5.92
C ALA A 291 12.97 -1.56 -6.19
N GLN A 292 12.89 -2.88 -6.15
CA GLN A 292 11.67 -3.64 -6.26
C GLN A 292 10.85 -3.55 -4.97
N PHE A 293 9.53 -3.54 -5.15
CA PHE A 293 8.58 -3.64 -4.06
C PHE A 293 8.06 -5.07 -3.97
N GLN A 294 8.20 -5.70 -2.81
CA GLN A 294 7.64 -7.02 -2.54
C GLN A 294 6.88 -6.94 -1.22
N MET A 295 5.72 -7.61 -1.14
CA MET A 295 4.92 -7.76 0.08
C MET A 295 5.00 -9.21 0.60
N PRO A 296 6.17 -9.74 0.97
CA PRO A 296 6.22 -11.08 1.50
C PRO A 296 5.81 -11.09 2.98
N ALA A 297 5.29 -12.23 3.41
CA ALA A 297 4.81 -12.43 4.77
C ALA A 297 5.90 -12.31 5.87
N SER A 298 7.20 -12.27 5.53
CA SER A 298 8.30 -12.16 6.50
C SER A 298 9.60 -11.58 5.92
N PHE A 299 10.48 -11.05 6.79
CA PHE A 299 11.82 -10.60 6.42
C PHE A 299 12.67 -11.72 5.80
N GLN A 300 12.52 -12.95 6.28
CA GLN A 300 13.27 -14.09 5.78
C GLN A 300 12.94 -14.42 4.31
N LYS A 301 11.67 -14.26 3.91
CA LYS A 301 11.27 -14.39 2.50
C LYS A 301 11.85 -13.27 1.63
N MET A 302 12.00 -12.04 2.14
CA MET A 302 12.72 -10.97 1.41
C MET A 302 14.18 -11.33 1.22
N LEU A 303 14.86 -11.84 2.26
CA LEU A 303 16.26 -12.20 2.15
C LEU A 303 16.50 -13.31 1.12
N ALA A 304 15.60 -14.28 1.00
CA ALA A 304 15.71 -15.34 -0.01
C ALA A 304 15.72 -14.78 -1.46
N LEU A 305 15.06 -13.63 -1.70
CA LEU A 305 15.04 -12.97 -3.01
C LEU A 305 16.37 -12.29 -3.35
N LEU A 306 17.15 -11.86 -2.35
CA LEU A 306 18.50 -11.31 -2.55
C LEU A 306 19.55 -12.39 -2.90
N HIS A 307 19.09 -13.63 -3.09
CA HIS A 307 19.87 -14.81 -3.44
C HIS A 307 21.17 -14.97 -2.62
N PRO A 308 21.09 -14.97 -1.27
CA PRO A 308 22.24 -15.31 -0.43
C PRO A 308 22.65 -16.75 -0.71
N THR A 309 23.95 -17.02 -0.66
CA THR A 309 24.51 -18.37 -0.82
C THR A 309 25.11 -18.84 0.50
N GLU A 310 25.32 -20.14 0.69
CA GLU A 310 26.00 -20.64 1.91
C GLU A 310 27.42 -20.09 2.03
N ALA A 311 28.10 -19.88 0.90
CA ALA A 311 29.46 -19.31 0.86
C ALA A 311 29.47 -17.78 1.06
N ASP A 312 28.40 -17.08 0.68
CA ASP A 312 28.25 -15.63 0.83
C ASP A 312 26.79 -15.30 1.22
N PRO A 313 26.45 -15.42 2.53
CA PRO A 313 25.11 -15.14 3.04
C PRO A 313 24.87 -13.64 3.27
N GLU A 314 25.84 -12.79 2.94
CA GLU A 314 25.82 -11.36 3.22
C GLU A 314 24.76 -10.62 2.40
N PHE A 315 24.09 -9.67 3.03
CA PHE A 315 23.33 -8.62 2.37
C PHE A 315 23.61 -7.28 3.04
N TRP A 316 23.37 -6.20 2.30
CA TRP A 316 23.60 -4.84 2.80
C TRP A 316 22.28 -4.16 3.12
N ILE A 317 22.27 -3.40 4.20
CA ILE A 317 21.15 -2.60 4.67
C ILE A 317 21.55 -1.13 4.63
N GLU A 318 20.87 -0.36 3.81
CA GLU A 318 21.06 1.09 3.68
C GLU A 318 19.82 1.84 4.16
N GLU A 319 20.01 3.04 4.71
CA GLU A 319 18.90 3.94 5.00
C GLU A 319 18.30 4.44 3.68
N LYS A 320 16.98 4.30 3.52
CA LYS A 320 16.29 4.89 2.39
C LYS A 320 16.14 6.40 2.62
N LEU A 321 17.01 7.16 1.98
CA LEU A 321 17.00 8.61 2.00
C LEU A 321 15.74 9.18 1.33
N ASP A 322 15.14 10.20 1.95
CA ASP A 322 13.95 10.92 1.48
C ASP A 322 14.38 12.20 0.73
N GLY A 323 14.95 12.03 -0.47
CA GLY A 323 15.54 13.12 -1.26
C GLY A 323 15.17 13.07 -2.74
N GLU A 324 16.00 13.72 -3.57
CA GLU A 324 15.94 13.61 -5.03
C GLU A 324 17.12 12.79 -5.55
N ARG A 325 16.83 11.64 -6.14
CA ARG A 325 17.81 10.80 -6.85
C ARG A 325 18.57 11.60 -7.90
N MET A 326 19.90 11.60 -7.82
CA MET A 326 20.79 12.37 -8.67
C MET A 326 21.95 11.51 -9.17
N GLN A 327 22.14 11.47 -10.49
CA GLN A 327 23.38 10.99 -11.10
C GLN A 327 24.32 12.17 -11.34
N VAL A 328 25.59 12.01 -10.98
CA VAL A 328 26.62 13.05 -11.13
C VAL A 328 27.71 12.52 -12.03
N HIS A 329 27.91 13.20 -13.16
CA HIS A 329 28.99 12.91 -14.10
C HIS A 329 30.08 13.94 -13.90
N MET A 330 31.33 13.49 -13.88
CA MET A 330 32.50 14.36 -13.80
C MET A 330 33.52 13.92 -14.84
N THR A 331 34.04 14.86 -15.60
CA THR A 331 35.10 14.64 -16.58
C THR A 331 36.20 15.68 -16.43
N GLU A 332 37.44 15.28 -16.70
CA GLU A 332 38.56 16.20 -16.84
C GLU A 332 38.39 17.01 -18.14
N ASP A 333 38.40 18.32 -18.02
CA ASP A 333 38.28 19.25 -19.15
C ASP A 333 39.14 20.49 -18.86
N LYS A 334 40.29 20.56 -19.51
CA LYS A 334 41.26 21.66 -19.34
C LYS A 334 40.73 23.00 -19.85
N SER A 335 39.73 22.99 -20.73
CA SER A 335 39.10 24.20 -21.24
C SER A 335 38.08 24.79 -20.27
N HIS A 336 37.60 23.99 -19.33
CA HIS A 336 36.58 24.38 -18.37
C HIS A 336 37.21 24.98 -17.09
N PRO A 337 36.64 26.07 -16.50
CA PRO A 337 37.15 26.67 -15.28
C PRO A 337 37.27 25.65 -14.12
N GLY A 338 38.48 25.55 -13.54
CA GLY A 338 38.79 24.54 -12.52
C GLY A 338 39.16 23.15 -13.06
N GLY A 339 39.29 22.98 -14.39
CA GLY A 339 39.85 21.79 -15.04
C GLY A 339 38.94 20.57 -15.05
N ARG A 340 37.70 20.70 -14.57
CA ARG A 340 36.72 19.60 -14.46
C ARG A 340 35.32 20.11 -14.71
N ARG A 341 34.57 19.35 -15.49
CA ARG A 341 33.17 19.63 -15.83
C ARG A 341 32.25 18.61 -15.16
N PHE A 342 31.14 19.10 -14.63
CA PHE A 342 30.11 18.32 -13.94
C PHE A 342 28.78 18.42 -14.67
N CYS A 343 28.01 17.33 -14.61
CA CYS A 343 26.61 17.32 -15.00
C CYS A 343 25.77 16.57 -13.96
N PHE A 344 24.57 17.09 -13.69
CA PHE A 344 23.64 16.57 -12.70
C PHE A 344 22.31 16.23 -13.37
N TRP A 345 21.92 14.96 -13.35
CA TRP A 345 20.60 14.55 -13.85
C TRP A 345 19.78 13.88 -12.76
N SER A 346 18.51 14.27 -12.69
CA SER A 346 17.55 13.57 -11.84
C SER A 346 17.18 12.20 -12.42
N ARG A 347 16.54 11.35 -11.63
CA ARG A 347 15.95 10.08 -12.10
C ARG A 347 15.15 10.16 -13.40
N LYS A 348 14.47 11.29 -13.67
CA LYS A 348 13.67 11.47 -14.89
C LYS A 348 14.48 12.06 -16.05
N ALA A 349 15.81 12.06 -15.96
CA ALA A 349 16.72 12.67 -16.92
C ALA A 349 16.55 14.19 -17.09
N LYS A 350 16.04 14.88 -16.06
CA LYS A 350 16.01 16.35 -16.05
C LYS A 350 17.37 16.87 -15.58
N ASP A 351 17.93 17.81 -16.34
CA ASP A 351 19.19 18.48 -16.04
C ASP A 351 19.02 19.49 -14.89
N TYR A 352 19.88 19.36 -13.87
CA TYR A 352 19.98 20.22 -12.70
C TYR A 352 21.37 20.85 -12.56
N THR A 353 22.21 20.77 -13.59
CA THR A 353 23.58 21.32 -13.59
C THR A 353 23.57 22.82 -13.29
N TYR A 354 22.59 23.56 -13.82
CA TYR A 354 22.39 25.00 -13.54
C TYR A 354 22.20 25.32 -12.05
N LEU A 355 21.79 24.34 -11.24
CA LEU A 355 21.50 24.51 -9.81
C LEU A 355 22.70 24.10 -8.94
N TYR A 356 23.32 22.96 -9.26
CA TYR A 356 24.42 22.38 -8.46
C TYR A 356 25.81 22.84 -8.88
N GLY A 357 25.92 23.37 -10.10
CA GLY A 357 27.13 23.93 -10.71
C GLY A 357 27.74 23.01 -11.76
N ASP A 358 28.39 23.59 -12.77
CA ASP A 358 29.06 22.86 -13.86
C ASP A 358 30.57 22.71 -13.67
N GLY A 359 31.18 23.50 -12.77
CA GLY A 359 32.63 23.49 -12.54
C GLY A 359 33.03 23.68 -11.08
N LEU A 360 34.31 23.46 -10.77
CA LEU A 360 34.88 23.66 -9.41
C LEU A 360 35.08 25.15 -9.05
N GLN A 361 35.04 26.03 -10.05
CA GLN A 361 35.20 27.48 -9.92
C GLN A 361 33.91 28.24 -10.26
N ASP A 362 32.77 27.54 -10.32
CA ASP A 362 31.47 28.17 -10.53
C ASP A 362 31.02 28.88 -9.24
N GLU A 363 30.96 30.21 -9.27
CA GLU A 363 30.49 31.00 -8.11
C GLU A 363 29.00 30.83 -7.86
N ASN A 364 28.20 30.51 -8.88
CA ASN A 364 26.76 30.29 -8.79
C ASN A 364 26.40 28.84 -8.47
N SER A 365 27.37 27.99 -8.12
CA SER A 365 27.15 26.60 -7.72
C SER A 365 26.56 26.50 -6.31
N SER A 366 25.54 25.68 -6.10
CA SER A 366 25.14 25.27 -4.73
C SER A 366 25.96 24.10 -4.16
N LEU A 367 26.76 23.40 -4.97
CA LEU A 367 27.49 22.20 -4.53
C LEU A 367 28.94 22.10 -5.08
N THR A 368 29.15 22.10 -6.40
CA THR A 368 30.44 21.75 -7.03
C THR A 368 31.62 22.59 -6.55
N ARG A 369 31.43 23.89 -6.26
CA ARG A 369 32.49 24.77 -5.74
C ARG A 369 33.14 24.27 -4.45
N HIS A 370 32.42 23.46 -3.67
CA HIS A 370 32.88 22.86 -2.41
C HIS A 370 33.56 21.48 -2.61
N LEU A 371 33.58 20.94 -3.82
CA LEU A 371 34.06 19.57 -4.10
C LEU A 371 35.52 19.48 -4.53
N LYS A 372 36.31 20.56 -4.40
CA LYS A 372 37.73 20.60 -4.81
C LYS A 372 38.57 19.47 -4.20
N LYS A 373 38.28 19.09 -2.96
CA LYS A 373 39.00 18.03 -2.21
C LYS A 373 38.26 16.68 -2.18
N ALA A 374 37.13 16.56 -2.88
CA ALA A 374 36.25 15.40 -2.82
C ALA A 374 36.77 14.18 -3.61
N PHE A 375 37.76 14.36 -4.49
CA PHE A 375 38.20 13.29 -5.39
C PHE A 375 39.67 12.95 -5.15
N ALA A 376 39.99 11.65 -5.12
CA ALA A 376 41.36 11.18 -4.93
C ALA A 376 42.28 11.58 -6.10
N PRO A 377 43.61 11.69 -5.85
CA PRO A 377 44.58 11.89 -6.92
C PRO A 377 44.46 10.79 -8.00
N GLY A 378 44.53 11.18 -9.27
CA GLY A 378 44.41 10.26 -10.40
C GLY A 378 42.99 9.98 -10.89
N VAL A 379 41.97 10.47 -10.19
CA VAL A 379 40.57 10.41 -10.66
C VAL A 379 40.33 11.53 -11.67
N LYS A 380 40.10 11.14 -12.92
CA LYS A 380 39.85 12.02 -14.07
C LYS A 380 38.37 12.08 -14.41
N ASN A 381 37.75 10.91 -14.54
CA ASN A 381 36.39 10.76 -15.05
C ASN A 381 35.60 9.80 -14.17
N LEU A 382 34.36 10.12 -13.83
CA LEU A 382 33.50 9.22 -13.07
C LEU A 382 32.00 9.49 -13.26
N ILE A 383 31.20 8.50 -12.87
CA ILE A 383 29.74 8.59 -12.75
C ILE A 383 29.35 8.12 -11.35
N LEU A 384 28.73 8.98 -10.56
CA LEU A 384 28.17 8.67 -9.24
C LEU A 384 26.66 8.54 -9.32
N ASP A 385 26.11 7.64 -8.53
CA ASP A 385 24.68 7.53 -8.29
C ASP A 385 24.42 7.71 -6.79
N GLY A 386 23.55 8.66 -6.46
CA GLY A 386 23.32 9.10 -5.09
C GLY A 386 21.95 9.75 -4.89
N GLU A 387 21.66 10.14 -3.66
CA GLU A 387 20.48 10.92 -3.31
C GLU A 387 20.93 12.32 -2.89
N MET A 388 20.32 13.35 -3.49
CA MET A 388 20.49 14.73 -3.05
C MET A 388 19.43 15.04 -1.98
N ILE A 389 19.88 15.45 -0.80
CA ILE A 389 19.01 15.76 0.35
C ILE A 389 19.26 17.19 0.84
N THR A 390 18.27 17.75 1.52
CA THR A 390 18.43 19.02 2.24
C THR A 390 18.95 18.73 3.64
N TRP A 391 20.03 19.41 4.03
CA TRP A 391 20.62 19.33 5.36
C TRP A 391 20.47 20.65 6.12
N ASP A 392 19.99 20.58 7.35
CA ASP A 392 19.96 21.72 8.28
C ASP A 392 21.26 21.77 9.07
N MET A 393 22.06 22.82 8.88
CA MET A 393 23.34 22.99 9.59
C MET A 393 23.19 23.43 11.04
N GLY A 394 22.05 24.00 11.44
CA GLY A 394 21.80 24.42 12.82
C GLY A 394 21.40 23.25 13.72
N VAL A 395 20.55 22.36 13.20
CA VAL A 395 20.06 21.17 13.93
C VAL A 395 20.91 19.91 13.64
N ASP A 396 21.74 19.97 12.61
CA ASP A 396 22.53 18.85 12.06
C ASP A 396 21.66 17.62 11.75
N LYS A 397 20.57 17.86 10.98
CA LYS A 397 19.61 16.83 10.57
C LYS A 397 19.16 16.97 9.13
N ILE A 398 18.66 15.88 8.57
CA ILE A 398 17.98 15.86 7.27
C ILE A 398 16.65 16.59 7.40
N VAL A 399 16.37 17.48 6.44
CA VAL A 399 15.09 18.19 6.32
C VAL A 399 14.14 17.36 5.45
N PRO A 400 12.82 17.35 5.73
CA PRO A 400 11.84 16.65 4.90
C PRO A 400 11.86 17.03 3.41
N PHE A 401 11.39 16.11 2.58
CA PHE A 401 11.32 16.24 1.13
C PHE A 401 10.58 17.52 0.67
N GLY A 402 11.02 18.08 -0.47
CA GLY A 402 10.38 19.23 -1.13
C GLY A 402 11.06 20.57 -0.89
N THR A 403 12.06 20.64 0.00
CA THR A 403 12.81 21.87 0.32
C THR A 403 14.09 22.06 -0.51
N LEU A 404 14.51 21.03 -1.25
CA LEU A 404 15.83 20.95 -1.87
C LEU A 404 16.14 22.08 -2.86
N LYS A 405 15.18 22.44 -3.72
CA LYS A 405 15.36 23.53 -4.68
C LYS A 405 15.54 24.88 -3.98
N THR A 406 14.75 25.14 -2.93
CA THR A 406 14.84 26.37 -2.14
C THR A 406 16.16 26.44 -1.40
N ALA A 407 16.59 25.34 -0.76
CA ALA A 407 17.88 25.25 -0.10
C ALA A 407 19.05 25.46 -1.06
N ALA A 408 18.99 24.86 -2.26
CA ALA A 408 20.00 25.05 -3.29
C ALA A 408 20.08 26.50 -3.77
N ILE A 409 18.94 27.15 -4.08
CA ILE A 409 18.92 28.56 -4.49
C ILE A 409 19.45 29.48 -3.39
N SER A 410 19.06 29.24 -2.13
CA SER A 410 19.57 29.97 -0.97
C SER A 410 21.09 29.82 -0.86
N GLU A 411 21.60 28.62 -1.08
CA GLU A 411 23.02 28.33 -1.05
C GLU A 411 23.78 29.02 -2.21
N GLN A 412 23.21 29.08 -3.42
CA GLN A 412 23.80 29.84 -4.54
C GLN A 412 24.00 31.33 -4.16
N GLN A 413 23.04 31.90 -3.44
CA GLN A 413 23.08 33.28 -2.98
C GLN A 413 24.00 33.49 -1.76
N ASN A 414 24.32 32.42 -1.03
CA ASN A 414 25.26 32.47 0.08
C ASN A 414 26.69 32.60 -0.46
N LYS A 415 27.23 33.81 -0.39
CA LYS A 415 28.62 34.14 -0.78
C LYS A 415 29.61 34.10 0.39
N SER A 416 29.15 33.72 1.59
CA SER A 416 30.04 33.56 2.74
C SER A 416 30.61 32.14 2.77
N ASP A 417 31.93 32.00 2.94
CA ASP A 417 32.60 30.72 3.15
C ASP A 417 32.44 30.19 4.59
N THR A 418 31.67 30.87 5.42
CA THR A 418 31.34 30.40 6.77
C THR A 418 30.22 29.36 6.67
N ASP A 419 30.34 28.27 7.43
CA ASP A 419 29.26 27.29 7.68
C ASP A 419 28.12 27.96 8.47
N SER A 420 27.46 28.92 7.82
CA SER A 420 26.39 29.73 8.35
C SER A 420 25.17 28.84 8.63
N ALA A 421 24.45 29.15 9.71
CA ALA A 421 23.19 28.48 10.04
C ALA A 421 22.22 28.60 8.85
N GLY A 422 21.79 27.46 8.30
CA GLY A 422 20.95 27.43 7.12
C GLY A 422 20.77 26.02 6.54
N HIS A 423 19.89 25.93 5.55
CA HIS A 423 19.62 24.69 4.82
C HIS A 423 20.48 24.63 3.56
N ARG A 424 21.13 23.50 3.30
CA ARG A 424 21.97 23.32 2.10
C ARG A 424 21.80 21.94 1.46
N PRO A 425 22.13 21.79 0.16
CA PRO A 425 22.19 20.49 -0.48
C PRO A 425 23.36 19.64 0.01
N LEU A 426 23.09 18.37 0.34
CA LEU A 426 24.07 17.32 0.62
C LEU A 426 23.82 16.17 -0.35
N PHE A 427 24.86 15.76 -1.09
CA PHE A 427 24.83 14.60 -1.95
C PHE A 427 25.36 13.37 -1.22
N ARG A 428 24.48 12.39 -0.96
CA ARG A 428 24.87 11.09 -0.40
C ARG A 428 24.98 10.04 -1.49
N VAL A 429 26.19 9.54 -1.71
CA VAL A 429 26.54 8.65 -2.82
C VAL A 429 26.53 7.20 -2.35
N PHE A 430 25.74 6.32 -2.97
CA PHE A 430 25.72 4.89 -2.63
C PHE A 430 26.23 3.99 -3.76
N ASP A 431 26.58 4.53 -4.94
CA ASP A 431 27.15 3.73 -6.04
C ASP A 431 28.07 4.55 -6.97
N ILE A 432 28.97 3.86 -7.68
CA ILE A 432 29.84 4.41 -8.74
C ILE A 432 29.75 3.51 -9.97
N LEU A 433 29.44 4.10 -11.13
CA LEU A 433 29.11 3.35 -12.34
C LEU A 433 30.18 3.48 -13.44
N TYR A 434 31.12 4.40 -13.26
CA TYR A 434 32.21 4.62 -14.21
C TYR A 434 33.40 5.23 -13.46
N LEU A 435 34.61 4.80 -13.81
CA LEU A 435 35.85 5.37 -13.27
C LEU A 435 36.95 5.31 -14.33
N ASN A 436 37.55 6.45 -14.66
CA ASN A 436 38.73 6.57 -15.53
C ASN A 436 38.68 5.72 -16.80
N ASN A 437 37.62 5.90 -17.60
CA ASN A 437 37.41 5.19 -18.88
C ASN A 437 36.99 3.72 -18.77
N LYS A 438 36.58 3.29 -17.57
CA LYS A 438 36.07 1.95 -17.34
C LYS A 438 34.63 2.00 -16.82
N PRO A 439 33.64 1.48 -17.58
CA PRO A 439 32.30 1.26 -17.03
C PRO A 439 32.37 0.19 -15.95
N LEU A 440 31.68 0.42 -14.85
CA LEU A 440 31.68 -0.45 -13.68
C LEU A 440 30.37 -1.23 -13.49
N THR A 441 29.37 -1.02 -14.33
CA THR A 441 28.01 -1.60 -14.19
C THR A 441 28.01 -3.13 -14.16
N GLN A 442 28.90 -3.78 -14.89
CA GLN A 442 29.05 -5.25 -14.90
C GLN A 442 29.77 -5.83 -13.66
N TYR A 443 30.38 -5.00 -12.81
CA TYR A 443 31.02 -5.45 -11.58
C TYR A 443 30.01 -5.58 -10.44
N THR A 444 30.34 -6.36 -9.42
CA THR A 444 29.47 -6.54 -8.25
C THR A 444 29.33 -5.23 -7.47
N LEU A 445 28.21 -5.04 -6.76
CA LEU A 445 28.01 -3.88 -5.89
C LEU A 445 29.15 -3.74 -4.88
N ARG A 446 29.66 -4.86 -4.36
CA ARG A 446 30.84 -4.89 -3.49
C ARG A 446 32.06 -4.25 -4.17
N ASP A 447 32.39 -4.65 -5.40
CA ASP A 447 33.53 -4.09 -6.13
C ASP A 447 33.35 -2.60 -6.43
N ARG A 448 32.13 -2.20 -6.82
CA ARG A 448 31.80 -0.79 -7.10
C ARG A 448 31.95 0.05 -5.83
N HIS A 449 31.46 -0.42 -4.68
CA HIS A 449 31.61 0.30 -3.42
C HIS A 449 33.08 0.47 -3.01
N HIS A 450 33.92 -0.56 -3.18
CA HIS A 450 35.37 -0.43 -2.94
C HIS A 450 36.02 0.59 -3.87
N ALA A 451 35.58 0.67 -5.13
CA ALA A 451 36.03 1.71 -6.06
C ALA A 451 35.57 3.11 -5.62
N LEU A 452 34.34 3.24 -5.12
CA LEU A 452 33.76 4.48 -4.61
C LEU A 452 34.57 5.02 -3.43
N GLU A 453 34.85 4.19 -2.42
CA GLU A 453 35.63 4.55 -1.24
C GLU A 453 37.06 5.03 -1.57
N LYS A 454 37.66 4.45 -2.62
CA LYS A 454 39.01 4.85 -3.08
C LYS A 454 38.98 6.11 -3.94
N ALA A 455 37.93 6.32 -4.72
CA ALA A 455 37.83 7.44 -5.66
C ALA A 455 37.33 8.73 -4.99
N VAL A 456 36.45 8.62 -3.99
CA VAL A 456 35.72 9.74 -3.39
C VAL A 456 36.09 9.89 -1.91
N LYS A 457 36.39 11.13 -1.52
CA LYS A 457 36.64 11.55 -0.13
C LYS A 457 35.45 12.38 0.34
N SER A 458 34.85 11.98 1.47
CA SER A 458 33.72 12.70 2.04
C SER A 458 34.09 14.15 2.38
N VAL A 459 33.28 15.09 1.89
CA VAL A 459 33.27 16.50 2.27
C VAL A 459 32.06 16.71 3.17
N HIS A 460 32.32 17.01 4.43
CA HIS A 460 31.31 17.10 5.49
C HIS A 460 30.08 17.91 5.07
N ARG A 461 28.90 17.29 5.14
CA ARG A 461 27.59 17.87 4.78
C ARG A 461 27.50 18.51 3.39
N ARG A 462 28.35 18.07 2.45
CA ARG A 462 28.30 18.45 1.03
C ARG A 462 28.26 17.22 0.13
N LEU A 463 29.23 16.33 0.29
CA LEU A 463 29.30 15.09 -0.48
C LEU A 463 29.82 13.98 0.44
N GLU A 464 28.98 13.00 0.73
CA GLU A 464 29.29 11.92 1.67
C GLU A 464 29.00 10.57 1.01
N ILE A 465 29.84 9.57 1.28
CA ILE A 465 29.51 8.19 0.94
C ILE A 465 28.38 7.74 1.88
N HIS A 466 27.35 7.14 1.32
CA HIS A 466 26.22 6.63 2.08
C HIS A 466 26.62 5.37 2.84
N ASN A 467 26.33 5.35 4.14
CA ASN A 467 26.69 4.21 4.99
C ASN A 467 25.76 3.02 4.72
N TYR A 468 26.32 1.82 4.78
CA TYR A 468 25.58 0.57 4.76
C TYR A 468 25.95 -0.27 6.00
N THR A 469 25.03 -1.12 6.43
CA THR A 469 25.27 -2.15 7.44
C THR A 469 25.28 -3.52 6.77
N SER A 470 26.36 -4.26 6.94
CA SER A 470 26.46 -5.65 6.49
C SER A 470 25.74 -6.58 7.49
N ALA A 471 24.92 -7.49 6.99
CA ALA A 471 24.17 -8.45 7.78
C ALA A 471 24.06 -9.82 7.08
N THR A 472 23.83 -10.87 7.86
CA THR A 472 23.66 -12.26 7.38
C THR A 472 22.35 -12.89 7.85
N ASN A 473 21.62 -12.22 8.74
CA ASN A 473 20.34 -12.68 9.29
C ASN A 473 19.28 -11.57 9.22
N SER A 474 18.01 -11.97 9.20
CA SER A 474 16.88 -11.03 9.17
C SER A 474 16.73 -10.20 10.44
N ASP A 475 17.26 -10.68 11.55
CA ASP A 475 17.10 -10.04 12.87
C ASP A 475 17.83 -8.69 12.94
N ALA A 476 18.80 -8.46 12.05
CA ALA A 476 19.48 -7.18 11.88
C ALA A 476 18.60 -6.08 11.26
N ILE A 477 17.52 -6.43 10.56
CA ILE A 477 16.69 -5.46 9.81
C ILE A 477 15.83 -4.64 10.77
N GLU A 478 15.20 -5.30 11.75
CA GLU A 478 14.25 -4.65 12.65
C GLU A 478 14.86 -3.52 13.50
N PRO A 479 16.03 -3.68 14.16
CA PRO A 479 16.66 -2.61 14.91
C PRO A 479 16.96 -1.37 14.06
N LEU A 480 17.46 -1.58 12.83
CA LEU A 480 17.77 -0.49 11.89
C LEU A 480 16.49 0.18 11.38
N LEU A 481 15.42 -0.59 11.16
CA LEU A 481 14.14 -0.04 10.74
C LEU A 481 13.53 0.84 11.84
N ARG A 482 13.66 0.44 13.12
CA ARG A 482 13.25 1.25 14.27
C ARG A 482 14.03 2.55 14.38
N GLU A 483 15.35 2.51 14.12
CA GLU A 483 16.19 3.72 14.10
C GLU A 483 15.75 4.69 12.99
N VAL A 484 15.47 4.18 11.79
CA VAL A 484 14.93 4.97 10.67
C VAL A 484 13.59 5.63 11.02
N VAL A 485 12.71 4.91 11.72
CA VAL A 485 11.43 5.48 12.19
C VAL A 485 11.66 6.58 13.22
N ALA A 486 12.55 6.36 14.20
CA ALA A 486 12.88 7.35 15.22
C ALA A 486 13.49 8.63 14.62
N ASN A 487 14.26 8.48 13.53
CA ASN A 487 14.83 9.60 12.78
C ASN A 487 13.88 10.20 11.72
N ALA A 488 12.64 9.71 11.64
CA ALA A 488 11.63 10.13 10.66
C ALA A 488 12.10 10.01 9.18
N SER A 489 12.92 9.01 8.89
CA SER A 489 13.41 8.67 7.55
C SER A 489 12.42 7.74 6.80
N GLU A 490 12.60 7.54 5.49
CA GLU A 490 11.57 6.90 4.65
C GLU A 490 11.47 5.38 4.85
N GLY A 491 12.58 4.71 5.17
CA GLY A 491 12.67 3.25 5.25
C GLY A 491 14.10 2.74 5.12
N LEU A 492 14.24 1.49 4.70
CA LEU A 492 15.50 0.84 4.38
C LEU A 492 15.51 0.36 2.93
N VAL A 493 16.71 0.18 2.39
CA VAL A 493 16.95 -0.55 1.15
C VAL A 493 17.88 -1.72 1.46
N LEU A 494 17.40 -2.93 1.19
CA LEU A 494 18.22 -4.14 1.24
C LEU A 494 18.85 -4.34 -0.13
N LYS A 495 20.16 -4.55 -0.19
CA LYS A 495 20.88 -4.77 -1.44
C LYS A 495 21.66 -6.08 -1.42
N ASN A 496 21.72 -6.70 -2.58
CA ASN A 496 22.57 -7.84 -2.88
C ASN A 496 24.00 -7.35 -3.23
N PRO A 497 25.02 -7.54 -2.36
CA PRO A 497 26.39 -7.11 -2.66
C PRO A 497 27.00 -7.79 -3.89
N ARG A 498 26.45 -8.93 -4.33
CA ARG A 498 26.89 -9.67 -5.52
C ARG A 498 26.28 -9.14 -6.82
N SER A 499 25.31 -8.22 -6.75
CA SER A 499 24.55 -7.81 -7.93
C SER A 499 25.32 -6.84 -8.83
N MET A 500 25.19 -7.03 -10.14
CA MET A 500 25.53 -6.02 -11.15
C MET A 500 24.53 -4.87 -11.12
N TYR A 501 24.92 -3.70 -11.66
CA TYR A 501 23.99 -2.58 -11.83
C TYR A 501 23.13 -2.78 -13.08
N ARG A 502 21.80 -2.79 -12.93
CA ARG A 502 20.85 -2.98 -14.05
C ARG A 502 20.02 -1.73 -14.30
N LEU A 503 20.27 -1.10 -15.44
CA LEU A 503 19.58 0.11 -15.89
C LEU A 503 18.07 -0.12 -16.03
N ASN A 504 17.28 0.89 -15.65
CA ASN A 504 15.80 0.91 -15.72
C ASN A 504 15.08 -0.34 -15.16
N SER A 505 15.77 -1.16 -14.35
CA SER A 505 15.26 -2.46 -13.92
C SER A 505 14.74 -2.39 -12.50
N ARG A 506 13.63 -3.10 -12.26
CA ARG A 506 13.15 -3.47 -10.92
C ARG A 506 13.34 -4.97 -10.76
N ASN A 507 14.41 -5.36 -10.08
CA ASN A 507 14.79 -6.74 -9.83
C ASN A 507 14.88 -7.00 -8.33
N ASP A 508 15.04 -8.28 -7.99
CA ASP A 508 15.19 -8.73 -6.61
C ASP A 508 16.61 -8.47 -6.04
N ASP A 509 17.44 -7.67 -6.72
CA ASP A 509 18.76 -7.29 -6.20
C ASP A 509 18.68 -6.14 -5.18
N TRP A 510 17.73 -5.21 -5.37
CA TRP A 510 17.49 -4.06 -4.48
C TRP A 510 16.04 -4.08 -4.01
N LEU A 511 15.81 -4.29 -2.72
CA LEU A 511 14.48 -4.37 -2.11
C LEU A 511 14.26 -3.20 -1.17
N LYS A 512 13.15 -2.48 -1.33
CA LYS A 512 12.79 -1.40 -0.39
C LYS A 512 11.91 -1.95 0.74
N VAL A 513 12.24 -1.60 1.98
CA VAL A 513 11.50 -1.95 3.20
C VAL A 513 11.03 -0.65 3.83
N LYS A 514 9.73 -0.46 4.01
CA LYS A 514 9.18 0.72 4.68
C LYS A 514 8.59 0.38 6.05
N PRO A 515 8.58 1.33 7.00
CA PRO A 515 8.04 1.12 8.34
C PRO A 515 6.58 0.69 8.37
N GLU A 516 5.79 1.15 7.40
CA GLU A 516 4.37 0.80 7.23
C GLU A 516 4.11 -0.72 7.10
N TYR A 517 5.15 -1.53 6.87
CA TYR A 517 5.08 -2.99 6.77
C TYR A 517 5.39 -3.74 8.06
N MET A 518 5.81 -3.06 9.13
CA MET A 518 5.86 -3.70 10.44
C MET A 518 4.40 -3.89 10.90
N SER A 519 3.91 -5.12 10.81
CA SER A 519 2.62 -5.51 11.39
C SER A 519 2.55 -5.18 12.89
N GLU A 520 3.72 -5.08 13.53
CA GLU A 520 3.93 -4.93 14.98
C GLU A 520 4.12 -3.48 15.45
N PHE A 521 4.29 -2.50 14.55
CA PHE A 521 4.44 -1.09 14.92
C PHE A 521 3.44 -0.19 14.17
N GLY A 522 2.81 0.70 14.93
CA GLY A 522 1.81 1.66 14.47
C GLY A 522 0.39 1.19 14.78
N GLU A 523 -0.17 1.76 15.85
CA GLU A 523 -1.60 1.66 16.15
C GLU A 523 -2.39 2.10 14.91
N SER A 524 -3.33 1.27 14.49
CA SER A 524 -4.25 1.67 13.45
C SER A 524 -5.27 2.64 14.04
N LEU A 525 -5.41 3.79 13.42
CA LEU A 525 -6.33 4.83 13.80
C LEU A 525 -7.66 4.59 13.08
N ASP A 526 -8.73 4.39 13.82
CA ASP A 526 -10.06 4.20 13.27
C ASP A 526 -10.78 5.55 13.20
N CYS A 527 -10.70 6.21 12.05
CA CYS A 527 -11.25 7.55 11.85
C CYS A 527 -12.47 7.53 10.93
N VAL A 528 -13.42 8.44 11.18
CA VAL A 528 -14.62 8.59 10.35
C VAL A 528 -14.27 9.35 9.07
N VAL A 529 -14.82 8.92 7.93
CA VAL A 529 -14.75 9.67 6.68
C VAL A 529 -15.69 10.86 6.76
N ILE A 530 -15.22 12.06 6.49
CA ILE A 530 -16.03 13.29 6.57
C ILE A 530 -16.10 14.03 5.23
N GLY A 531 -15.21 13.70 4.28
CA GLY A 531 -15.17 14.32 2.97
C GLY A 531 -14.57 13.43 1.90
N GLY A 532 -14.87 13.75 0.64
CA GLY A 532 -14.41 13.03 -0.54
C GLY A 532 -13.80 13.95 -1.59
N TYR A 533 -12.82 13.44 -2.32
CA TYR A 533 -12.22 14.12 -3.48
C TYR A 533 -12.35 13.25 -4.73
N TYR A 534 -12.84 13.84 -5.82
CA TYR A 534 -12.95 13.15 -7.10
C TYR A 534 -11.58 12.85 -7.68
N GLY A 535 -11.42 11.62 -8.15
CA GLY A 535 -10.19 11.18 -8.80
C GLY A 535 -10.03 11.68 -10.22
N SER A 536 -8.85 11.42 -10.76
CA SER A 536 -8.53 11.62 -12.17
C SER A 536 -8.17 10.29 -12.84
N GLY A 537 -8.20 10.27 -14.18
CA GLY A 537 -7.81 9.11 -14.97
C GLY A 537 -8.72 7.89 -14.73
N LYS A 538 -8.14 6.75 -14.35
CA LYS A 538 -8.89 5.51 -14.09
C LYS A 538 -9.89 5.63 -12.93
N ARG A 539 -9.68 6.62 -12.05
CA ARG A 539 -10.56 6.94 -10.91
C ARG A 539 -11.38 8.22 -11.17
N GLY A 540 -11.51 8.62 -12.43
CA GLY A 540 -12.35 9.75 -12.81
C GLY A 540 -13.83 9.48 -12.54
N GLY A 541 -14.55 10.50 -12.07
CA GLY A 541 -15.98 10.42 -11.74
C GLY A 541 -16.31 9.66 -10.46
N ILE A 542 -15.29 9.19 -9.73
CA ILE A 542 -15.45 8.48 -8.46
C ILE A 542 -14.61 9.15 -7.38
N LEU A 543 -15.04 9.05 -6.12
CA LEU A 543 -14.24 9.51 -4.98
C LEU A 543 -13.01 8.60 -4.84
N SER A 544 -11.83 9.20 -4.94
CA SER A 544 -10.55 8.48 -4.99
C SER A 544 -9.71 8.65 -3.74
N SER A 545 -9.94 9.75 -3.03
CA SER A 545 -9.31 10.10 -1.77
C SER A 545 -10.39 10.59 -0.82
N PHE A 546 -10.18 10.38 0.48
CA PHE A 546 -11.13 10.71 1.52
C PHE A 546 -10.46 11.60 2.57
N LEU A 547 -11.19 12.59 3.06
CA LEU A 547 -10.84 13.37 4.24
C LEU A 547 -11.39 12.62 5.46
N CYS A 548 -10.53 12.34 6.43
CA CYS A 548 -10.88 11.68 7.68
C CYS A 548 -10.87 12.70 8.83
N GLY A 549 -11.80 12.51 9.77
CA GLY A 549 -11.98 13.37 10.93
C GLY A 549 -11.89 12.63 12.26
N LEU A 550 -11.63 13.41 13.31
CA LEU A 550 -11.71 13.01 14.71
C LEU A 550 -13.02 13.54 15.30
N ARG A 551 -13.70 12.71 16.10
CA ARG A 551 -14.94 13.11 16.78
C ARG A 551 -14.67 14.13 17.88
N VAL A 552 -15.64 15.02 18.16
CA VAL A 552 -15.64 15.89 19.34
C VAL A 552 -15.52 15.11 20.65
N THR A 553 -14.92 15.74 21.66
CA THR A 553 -14.83 15.19 23.02
C THR A 553 -16.10 15.50 23.83
N GLN A 554 -16.29 14.82 24.96
CA GLN A 554 -17.45 15.07 25.82
C GLN A 554 -17.49 16.52 26.34
N ASN A 555 -16.32 17.12 26.59
CA ASN A 555 -16.21 18.52 27.00
C ASN A 555 -16.71 19.48 25.92
N HIS A 556 -16.49 19.19 24.64
CA HIS A 556 -17.02 20.00 23.55
C HIS A 556 -18.55 19.90 23.47
N ILE A 557 -19.10 18.70 23.69
CA ILE A 557 -20.55 18.48 23.71
C ILE A 557 -21.18 19.26 24.87
N GLN A 558 -20.58 19.21 26.06
CA GLN A 558 -21.02 20.00 27.22
C GLN A 558 -20.92 21.52 26.98
N ALA A 559 -19.94 21.96 26.19
CA ALA A 559 -19.79 23.35 25.75
C ALA A 559 -20.76 23.75 24.62
N GLY A 560 -21.70 22.88 24.23
CA GLY A 560 -22.74 23.15 23.24
C GLY A 560 -22.39 22.78 21.80
N ALA A 561 -21.30 22.05 21.55
CA ALA A 561 -21.01 21.52 20.22
C ALA A 561 -21.95 20.35 19.87
N ASN A 562 -22.32 20.24 18.59
CA ASN A 562 -23.09 19.10 18.11
C ASN A 562 -22.31 17.77 18.35
N PRO A 563 -22.92 16.73 18.95
CA PRO A 563 -22.27 15.43 19.17
C PRO A 563 -21.69 14.77 17.91
N GLU A 564 -22.27 15.07 16.75
CA GLU A 564 -21.82 14.57 15.45
C GLU A 564 -20.62 15.33 14.90
N LYS A 565 -20.24 16.45 15.53
CA LYS A 565 -19.18 17.31 15.00
C LYS A 565 -17.84 16.58 14.96
N CYS A 566 -17.13 16.75 13.85
CA CYS A 566 -15.81 16.17 13.62
C CYS A 566 -14.80 17.23 13.19
N PHE A 567 -13.56 17.11 13.68
CA PHE A 567 -12.44 17.93 13.26
C PHE A 567 -11.67 17.23 12.15
N SER A 568 -11.42 17.91 11.04
CA SER A 568 -10.55 17.39 9.97
C SER A 568 -9.16 17.05 10.50
N PHE A 569 -8.63 15.89 10.09
CA PHE A 569 -7.38 15.36 10.65
C PHE A 569 -6.36 14.97 9.58
N PHE A 570 -6.73 14.16 8.59
CA PHE A 570 -5.83 13.81 7.49
C PHE A 570 -6.59 13.39 6.23
N LYS A 571 -5.90 13.42 5.10
CA LYS A 571 -6.38 12.92 3.81
C LYS A 571 -5.72 11.59 3.46
N VAL A 572 -6.51 10.62 3.01
CA VAL A 572 -6.01 9.30 2.58
C VAL A 572 -6.56 8.93 1.20
N GLY A 573 -5.66 8.51 0.30
CA GLY A 573 -6.01 8.07 -1.07
C GLY A 573 -5.25 6.84 -1.57
N GLY A 574 -4.43 6.24 -0.70
CA GLY A 574 -3.63 5.05 -0.99
C GLY A 574 -3.90 3.94 0.01
N GLY A 575 -3.77 2.68 -0.46
CA GLY A 575 -4.06 1.46 0.33
C GLY A 575 -5.36 0.77 -0.10
N PHE A 576 -6.28 1.48 -0.76
CA PHE A 576 -7.56 0.94 -1.22
C PHE A 576 -7.43 0.02 -2.44
N ARG A 577 -8.10 -1.13 -2.37
CA ARG A 577 -8.40 -2.03 -3.49
C ARG A 577 -9.65 -1.56 -4.22
N ALA A 578 -9.91 -2.13 -5.41
CA ALA A 578 -11.10 -1.82 -6.19
C ALA A 578 -12.39 -2.18 -5.43
N GLU A 579 -12.38 -3.31 -4.70
CA GLU A 579 -13.46 -3.77 -3.83
C GLU A 579 -13.75 -2.76 -2.70
N ASP A 580 -12.71 -2.22 -2.04
CA ASP A 580 -12.89 -1.23 -0.96
C ASP A 580 -13.60 0.03 -1.46
N TYR A 581 -13.26 0.53 -2.65
CA TYR A 581 -13.94 1.67 -3.27
C TYR A 581 -15.41 1.36 -3.60
N ALA A 582 -15.71 0.12 -4.02
CA ALA A 582 -17.07 -0.31 -4.31
C ALA A 582 -17.91 -0.38 -3.03
N GLU A 583 -17.35 -0.93 -1.94
CA GLU A 583 -18.03 -1.05 -0.65
C GLU A 583 -18.28 0.32 -0.01
N ILE A 584 -17.29 1.22 0.00
CA ILE A 584 -17.48 2.59 0.49
C ILE A 584 -18.56 3.29 -0.32
N ARG A 585 -18.56 3.13 -1.66
CA ARG A 585 -19.62 3.70 -2.50
C ARG A 585 -20.97 3.13 -2.14
N HIS A 586 -21.11 1.81 -2.05
CA HIS A 586 -22.39 1.16 -1.74
C HIS A 586 -23.02 1.69 -0.45
N ARG A 587 -22.20 1.97 0.58
CA ARG A 587 -22.69 2.49 1.87
C ARG A 587 -22.96 3.99 1.91
N THR A 588 -22.30 4.75 1.05
CA THR A 588 -22.34 6.23 1.05
C THR A 588 -23.08 6.82 -0.16
N GLU A 589 -23.57 5.98 -1.07
CA GLU A 589 -24.31 6.39 -2.26
C GLU A 589 -25.56 7.20 -1.88
N GLY A 590 -25.76 8.32 -2.56
CA GLY A 590 -26.86 9.25 -2.29
C GLY A 590 -26.71 10.13 -1.04
N LYS A 591 -25.65 9.95 -0.22
CA LYS A 591 -25.45 10.68 1.04
C LYS A 591 -24.41 11.80 0.98
N TRP A 592 -23.69 11.91 -0.15
CA TRP A 592 -22.69 12.95 -0.38
C TRP A 592 -23.35 14.28 -0.75
N ILE A 593 -22.89 15.36 -0.10
CA ILE A 593 -23.40 16.72 -0.28
C ILE A 593 -22.24 17.58 -0.81
N GLU A 594 -22.51 18.43 -1.80
CA GLU A 594 -21.50 19.37 -2.32
C GLU A 594 -21.02 20.33 -1.22
N TRP A 595 -19.72 20.63 -1.20
CA TRP A 595 -19.18 21.58 -0.24
C TRP A 595 -19.48 23.02 -0.68
N ASP A 596 -20.36 23.71 0.05
CA ASP A 596 -20.58 25.15 -0.14
C ASP A 596 -19.56 25.96 0.67
N GLN A 597 -18.72 26.74 -0.02
CA GLN A 597 -17.74 27.61 0.63
C GLN A 597 -18.39 28.75 1.43
N LYS A 598 -19.55 29.25 0.98
CA LYS A 598 -20.24 30.38 1.60
C LYS A 598 -21.01 29.94 2.85
N ASN A 599 -21.54 28.71 2.81
CA ASN A 599 -22.26 28.09 3.91
C ASN A 599 -21.63 26.73 4.25
N PRO A 600 -20.41 26.73 4.83
CA PRO A 600 -19.75 25.48 5.18
C PRO A 600 -20.56 24.73 6.25
N PRO A 601 -20.52 23.39 6.28
CA PRO A 601 -21.23 22.58 7.26
C PRO A 601 -20.55 22.61 8.64
N SER A 602 -20.27 23.81 9.18
CA SER A 602 -19.51 24.05 10.41
C SER A 602 -20.10 23.43 11.66
N GLU A 603 -21.40 23.16 11.63
CA GLU A 603 -22.10 22.40 12.69
C GLU A 603 -21.56 20.97 12.80
N TYR A 604 -21.20 20.35 11.68
CA TYR A 604 -20.79 18.94 11.60
C TYR A 604 -19.29 18.76 11.34
N ILE A 605 -18.65 19.68 10.60
CA ILE A 605 -17.26 19.53 10.15
C ILE A 605 -16.50 20.83 10.32
N GLU A 606 -15.33 20.75 10.96
CA GLU A 606 -14.41 21.87 11.10
C GLU A 606 -13.08 21.61 10.34
N LEU A 607 -12.76 22.50 9.40
CA LEU A 607 -11.56 22.44 8.58
C LEU A 607 -10.40 23.25 9.17
N GLY A 608 -9.17 22.98 8.70
CA GLY A 608 -8.00 23.80 9.03
C GLY A 608 -8.21 25.27 8.64
N GLY A 609 -7.73 26.19 9.47
CA GLY A 609 -7.92 27.63 9.24
C GLY A 609 -9.37 28.14 9.42
N GLY A 610 -10.27 27.31 9.97
CA GLY A 610 -11.64 27.67 10.34
C GLY A 610 -12.54 28.02 9.15
N GLU A 611 -13.67 28.67 9.44
CA GLU A 611 -14.69 29.03 8.44
C GLU A 611 -14.18 30.01 7.37
N LEU A 612 -13.19 30.83 7.73
CA LEU A 612 -12.64 31.88 6.87
C LEU A 612 -11.69 31.31 5.80
N ARG A 613 -10.77 30.40 6.18
CA ARG A 613 -9.71 29.93 5.28
C ARG A 613 -9.97 28.54 4.67
N GLN A 614 -10.65 27.65 5.40
CA GLN A 614 -11.08 26.32 4.92
C GLN A 614 -9.97 25.53 4.18
N TYR A 615 -8.83 25.33 4.84
CA TYR A 615 -7.72 24.55 4.30
C TYR A 615 -8.09 23.06 4.10
N GLU A 616 -7.49 22.43 3.09
CA GLU A 616 -7.79 21.04 2.64
C GLU A 616 -9.29 20.76 2.39
N ARG A 617 -10.01 21.74 1.84
CA ARG A 617 -11.44 21.62 1.50
C ARG A 617 -11.76 20.43 0.57
N PRO A 618 -12.70 19.53 0.94
CA PRO A 618 -13.13 18.43 0.09
C PRO A 618 -14.06 18.89 -1.04
N ASP A 619 -14.21 18.07 -2.09
CA ASP A 619 -15.16 18.34 -3.18
C ASP A 619 -16.61 18.13 -2.72
N VAL A 620 -16.80 17.09 -1.89
CA VAL A 620 -18.08 16.74 -1.25
C VAL A 620 -17.84 16.37 0.21
N TRP A 621 -18.84 16.58 1.06
CA TRP A 621 -18.85 16.10 2.42
C TRP A 621 -19.99 15.12 2.67
N ILE A 622 -19.90 14.40 3.77
CA ILE A 622 -20.93 13.50 4.24
C ILE A 622 -21.15 13.75 5.72
N ARG A 623 -22.42 13.73 6.15
CA ARG A 623 -22.73 13.85 7.57
C ARG A 623 -22.11 12.66 8.32
N PRO A 624 -21.39 12.86 9.43
CA PRO A 624 -20.66 11.77 10.09
C PRO A 624 -21.53 10.55 10.40
N LYS A 625 -22.79 10.74 10.79
CA LYS A 625 -23.73 9.64 11.06
C LYS A 625 -24.00 8.70 9.89
N ASP A 626 -23.89 9.24 8.68
CA ASP A 626 -24.22 8.58 7.42
C ASP A 626 -22.97 7.98 6.76
N SER A 627 -21.81 8.16 7.39
CA SER A 627 -20.50 7.83 6.87
C SER A 627 -19.97 6.48 7.38
N VAL A 628 -18.75 6.17 6.95
CA VAL A 628 -18.03 4.93 7.28
C VAL A 628 -16.78 5.22 8.08
N VAL A 629 -16.38 4.26 8.90
CA VAL A 629 -15.12 4.30 9.66
C VAL A 629 -14.04 3.52 8.91
N VAL A 630 -12.89 4.15 8.72
CA VAL A 630 -11.73 3.54 8.06
C VAL A 630 -10.60 3.38 9.06
N SER A 631 -9.96 2.22 9.01
CA SER A 631 -8.76 1.95 9.79
C SER A 631 -7.54 2.34 8.96
N VAL A 632 -6.74 3.26 9.49
CA VAL A 632 -5.60 3.85 8.80
C VAL A 632 -4.33 3.62 9.59
N LYS A 633 -3.25 3.25 8.90
CA LYS A 633 -1.90 3.24 9.47
C LYS A 633 -1.13 4.45 8.98
N ALA A 634 -0.30 5.01 9.85
CA ALA A 634 0.58 6.12 9.53
C ALA A 634 1.97 5.86 10.11
N ALA A 635 2.98 6.54 9.56
CA ALA A 635 4.36 6.42 10.03
C ALA A 635 4.59 7.24 11.30
N SER A 636 4.02 8.43 11.38
CA SER A 636 4.12 9.32 12.54
C SER A 636 3.03 10.40 12.52
N VAL A 637 2.87 11.12 13.63
CA VAL A 637 2.06 12.35 13.72
C VAL A 637 3.00 13.55 13.61
N GLY A 638 2.63 14.57 12.84
CA GLY A 638 3.41 15.80 12.68
C GLY A 638 2.52 17.06 12.72
N PRO A 639 3.10 18.24 13.04
CA PRO A 639 2.35 19.49 13.04
C PRO A 639 1.93 19.88 11.62
N SER A 640 0.70 20.38 11.47
CA SER A 640 0.16 20.88 10.20
C SER A 640 -1.00 21.83 10.44
N ASP A 641 -0.91 23.02 9.88
CA ASP A 641 -1.98 24.03 9.91
C ASP A 641 -3.12 23.75 8.92
N GLN A 642 -2.93 22.78 8.02
CA GLN A 642 -3.89 22.43 6.96
C GLN A 642 -5.14 21.73 7.49
N TYR A 643 -5.11 21.22 8.72
CA TYR A 643 -6.18 20.44 9.33
C TYR A 643 -6.63 21.07 10.66
N GLY A 644 -7.84 20.72 11.12
CA GLY A 644 -8.58 21.47 12.14
C GLY A 644 -7.89 21.64 13.49
N ARG A 645 -6.92 20.78 13.84
CA ARG A 645 -6.26 20.79 15.16
C ARG A 645 -4.75 21.01 15.14
N GLY A 646 -4.19 21.44 14.02
CA GLY A 646 -2.77 21.82 13.96
C GLY A 646 -1.80 20.63 13.85
N PHE A 647 -2.31 19.43 13.60
CA PHE A 647 -1.52 18.21 13.40
C PHE A 647 -2.18 17.29 12.37
N THR A 648 -1.39 16.40 11.78
CA THR A 648 -1.84 15.41 10.79
C THR A 648 -0.96 14.17 10.81
N LEU A 649 -1.35 13.16 10.03
CA LEU A 649 -0.61 11.92 9.86
C LEU A 649 0.38 12.02 8.70
N ARG A 650 1.61 11.53 8.92
CA ARG A 650 2.59 11.32 7.85
C ARG A 650 2.40 9.94 7.23
N PHE A 651 2.26 9.93 5.90
CA PHE A 651 2.04 8.73 5.09
C PHE A 651 0.83 7.87 5.51
N PRO A 652 -0.37 8.46 5.67
CA PRO A 652 -1.56 7.68 5.98
C PRO A 652 -1.87 6.69 4.84
N ARG A 653 -2.12 5.44 5.22
CA ARG A 653 -2.50 4.33 4.34
C ARG A 653 -3.75 3.65 4.87
N PHE A 654 -4.73 3.49 4.00
CA PHE A 654 -5.89 2.67 4.29
C PHE A 654 -5.43 1.23 4.56
N ARG A 655 -5.86 0.68 5.69
CA ARG A 655 -5.61 -0.71 6.09
C ARG A 655 -6.82 -1.57 5.80
N ARG A 656 -7.99 -1.17 6.30
CA ARG A 656 -9.27 -1.85 6.12
C ARG A 656 -10.44 -0.94 6.43
N LEU A 657 -11.61 -1.29 5.90
CA LEU A 657 -12.88 -0.68 6.28
C LEU A 657 -13.36 -1.34 7.59
N ARG A 658 -13.83 -0.54 8.55
CA ARG A 658 -14.36 -1.03 9.83
C ARG A 658 -15.86 -1.19 9.75
N LEU A 659 -16.29 -2.34 9.25
CA LEU A 659 -17.72 -2.70 9.15
C LEU A 659 -18.36 -2.92 10.52
N ASP A 660 -17.53 -3.22 11.51
CA ASP A 660 -17.86 -3.42 12.91
C ASP A 660 -17.99 -2.10 13.70
N ARG A 661 -17.72 -0.94 13.09
CA ARG A 661 -17.77 0.37 13.75
C ARG A 661 -18.66 1.36 13.03
N THR A 662 -19.35 2.16 13.84
CA THR A 662 -20.13 3.32 13.44
C THR A 662 -19.41 4.61 13.83
N TRP A 663 -19.87 5.74 13.30
CA TRP A 663 -19.24 7.06 13.46
C TRP A 663 -19.03 7.51 14.91
N ASP A 664 -19.92 7.11 15.82
CA ASP A 664 -19.91 7.41 17.26
C ASP A 664 -18.82 6.64 18.01
N THR A 665 -18.48 5.44 17.53
CA THR A 665 -17.36 4.60 18.01
C THR A 665 -16.02 4.90 17.32
N ALA A 666 -15.98 5.89 16.44
CA ALA A 666 -14.76 6.35 15.80
C ALA A 666 -13.89 7.15 16.78
N LEU A 667 -12.59 7.22 16.47
CA LEU A 667 -11.59 7.87 17.29
C LEU A 667 -11.93 9.35 17.56
N SER A 668 -12.07 9.69 18.83
CA SER A 668 -12.26 11.06 19.30
C SER A 668 -10.94 11.80 19.46
N LEU A 669 -11.02 13.13 19.57
CA LEU A 669 -9.85 13.98 19.79
C LEU A 669 -9.11 13.66 21.10
N GLU A 670 -9.83 13.27 22.15
CA GLU A 670 -9.27 12.94 23.47
C GLU A 670 -8.56 11.60 23.44
N GLU A 671 -9.22 10.55 22.92
CA GLU A 671 -8.60 9.23 22.73
C GLU A 671 -7.36 9.31 21.84
N PHE A 672 -7.40 10.15 20.79
CA PHE A 672 -6.23 10.38 19.95
C PHE A 672 -5.08 11.05 20.72
N GLN A 673 -5.39 12.03 21.58
CA GLN A 673 -4.38 12.72 22.38
C GLN A 673 -3.74 11.76 23.40
N GLU A 674 -4.54 10.96 24.10
CA GLU A 674 -4.05 9.91 25.01
C GLU A 674 -3.17 8.89 24.29
N LEU A 675 -3.60 8.46 23.10
CA LEU A 675 -2.86 7.52 22.27
C LEU A 675 -1.52 8.11 21.83
N LYS A 676 -1.51 9.38 21.39
CA LYS A 676 -0.29 10.10 21.04
C LYS A 676 0.65 10.22 22.23
N ASP A 677 0.14 10.57 23.41
CA ASP A 677 0.97 10.75 24.61
C ASP A 677 1.59 9.42 25.07
N ARG A 678 0.82 8.32 25.02
CA ARG A 678 1.33 6.97 25.29
C ARG A 678 2.44 6.55 24.32
N VAL A 679 2.25 6.80 23.03
CA VAL A 679 3.27 6.50 22.01
C VAL A 679 4.53 7.35 22.23
N ASP A 680 4.37 8.63 22.56
CA ASP A 680 5.48 9.53 22.87
C ASP A 680 6.24 9.05 24.14
N GLU A 681 5.54 8.59 25.18
CA GLU A 681 6.14 8.00 26.38
C GLU A 681 6.88 6.69 26.08
N GLU A 682 6.24 5.75 25.39
CA GLU A 682 6.90 4.49 24.99
C GLU A 682 8.14 4.74 24.13
N SER A 683 8.09 5.74 23.24
CA SER A 683 9.23 6.12 22.42
C SER A 683 10.38 6.69 23.26
N LYS A 684 10.08 7.47 24.29
CA LYS A 684 11.06 8.02 25.25
C LYS A 684 11.67 6.92 26.12
N GLU A 685 10.85 6.01 26.66
CA GLU A 685 11.35 4.87 27.46
C GLU A 685 12.23 3.93 26.63
N LYS A 686 11.82 3.63 25.38
CA LYS A 686 12.62 2.84 24.44
C LYS A 686 13.92 3.56 24.06
N ALA A 687 13.91 4.89 23.93
CA ALA A 687 15.12 5.67 23.70
C ALA A 687 16.07 5.64 24.91
N MET A 688 15.55 5.80 26.13
CA MET A 688 16.33 5.74 27.37
C MET A 688 16.98 4.37 27.59
N THR A 689 16.25 3.28 27.35
CA THR A 689 16.80 1.91 27.45
C THR A 689 17.89 1.62 26.41
N VAL A 690 17.81 2.24 25.23
CA VAL A 690 18.86 2.16 24.20
C VAL A 690 20.09 3.00 24.57
N GLU A 691 19.91 4.18 25.16
CA GLU A 691 21.01 4.99 25.70
C GLU A 691 21.72 4.30 26.88
N ASP A 692 20.97 3.64 27.77
CA ASP A 692 21.53 2.87 28.88
C ASP A 692 22.33 1.64 28.40
N ARG A 693 21.92 1.03 27.29
CA ARG A 693 22.71 -0.02 26.61
C ARG A 693 23.97 0.55 25.97
N LYS A 694 23.96 1.77 25.43
CA LYS A 694 25.14 2.45 24.86
C LYS A 694 26.13 2.91 25.94
N ARG A 695 25.69 3.21 27.17
CA ARG A 695 26.56 3.64 28.28
C ARG A 695 27.36 2.50 28.94
N ARG A 696 27.04 1.24 28.68
CA ARG A 696 27.85 0.10 29.14
C ARG A 696 29.03 -0.17 28.17
N ASN A 697 30.19 0.41 28.48
CA ASN A 697 31.45 0.08 27.80
C ASN A 697 31.80 -1.41 27.97
N PRO A 698 32.19 -2.13 26.90
CA PRO A 698 32.66 -3.50 27.02
C PRO A 698 34.08 -3.50 27.60
N LYS A 699 34.24 -3.90 28.88
CA LYS A 699 35.56 -4.24 29.42
C LYS A 699 36.11 -5.43 28.62
N ARG A 700 37.23 -5.21 27.95
CA ARG A 700 38.00 -6.19 27.20
C ARG A 700 38.55 -7.24 28.16
N ILE A 701 37.83 -8.34 28.35
CA ILE A 701 38.34 -9.51 29.08
C ILE A 701 39.13 -10.37 28.08
N LYS A 702 40.39 -10.64 28.45
CA LYS A 702 41.32 -11.53 27.75
C LYS A 702 40.63 -12.89 27.58
N ARG A 703 40.52 -13.39 26.34
CA ARG A 703 40.09 -14.77 26.07
C ARG A 703 41.16 -15.71 26.61
N GLU A 704 40.90 -16.34 27.74
CA GLU A 704 41.50 -17.64 28.04
C GLU A 704 40.73 -18.73 27.29
N LEU A 705 41.49 -19.66 26.73
CA LEU A 705 41.00 -20.87 26.09
C LEU A 705 40.28 -21.73 27.13
N ASN A 706 38.95 -21.77 27.09
CA ASN A 706 38.17 -22.76 27.83
C ASN A 706 37.60 -23.80 26.86
N ILE A 707 37.94 -25.04 27.17
CA ILE A 707 37.50 -26.29 26.55
C ILE A 707 36.01 -26.48 26.82
N ALA A 708 35.30 -27.06 25.86
CA ALA A 708 33.86 -27.27 25.86
C ALA A 708 33.37 -28.16 27.02
N GLY A 709 32.35 -27.70 27.74
CA GLY A 709 31.51 -28.51 28.64
C GLY A 709 31.06 -27.76 29.92
N GLU A 710 29.73 -27.68 30.12
CA GLU A 710 29.02 -27.29 31.37
C GLU A 710 29.19 -25.82 31.83
N ASP A 711 28.20 -25.02 32.26
CA ASP A 711 26.76 -25.11 32.44
C ASP A 711 26.24 -23.65 32.45
N THR A 712 25.02 -23.40 31.97
CA THR A 712 24.23 -22.25 32.44
C THR A 712 22.96 -22.80 33.06
N ALA A 713 22.81 -22.56 34.37
CA ALA A 713 21.78 -23.06 35.25
C ALA A 713 20.38 -23.10 34.61
N PRO A 714 19.60 -24.21 34.77
CA PRO A 714 18.22 -24.23 34.37
C PRO A 714 17.39 -23.29 35.26
N ALA A 715 16.52 -22.49 34.64
CA ALA A 715 15.50 -21.74 35.37
C ALA A 715 14.54 -22.72 36.07
N GLU A 716 14.25 -22.49 37.35
CA GLU A 716 13.36 -23.31 38.17
C GLU A 716 11.97 -23.47 37.53
N PHE A 717 11.54 -24.72 37.36
CA PHE A 717 10.19 -25.08 36.94
C PHE A 717 9.23 -25.03 38.15
N LYS A 718 8.07 -24.39 37.99
CA LYS A 718 7.03 -24.23 39.04
C LYS A 718 5.86 -25.21 38.82
N GLY A 719 6.11 -26.51 38.66
CA GLY A 719 5.06 -27.53 38.47
C GLY A 719 5.28 -28.78 39.31
N GLU A 720 4.25 -29.63 39.42
CA GLU A 720 4.28 -30.87 40.20
C GLU A 720 5.14 -31.95 39.52
N LYS A 721 5.93 -32.71 40.30
CA LYS A 721 6.81 -33.76 39.78
C LYS A 721 6.05 -35.08 39.69
N THR A 722 6.10 -35.75 38.53
CA THR A 722 5.46 -37.06 38.31
C THR A 722 6.47 -38.09 37.78
N LYS A 723 6.08 -39.37 37.64
CA LYS A 723 6.92 -40.44 37.08
C LYS A 723 6.41 -40.94 35.72
N LEU A 724 5.70 -40.10 34.97
CA LEU A 724 5.00 -40.49 33.75
C LEU A 724 5.92 -41.05 32.64
N LEU A 725 7.16 -40.55 32.56
CA LEU A 725 8.12 -40.86 31.50
C LEU A 725 9.19 -41.87 31.94
N GLU A 726 8.97 -42.57 33.05
CA GLU A 726 9.92 -43.55 33.61
C GLU A 726 10.19 -44.68 32.60
N GLY A 727 11.47 -44.94 32.31
CA GLY A 727 11.91 -45.97 31.37
C GLY A 727 12.00 -45.53 29.89
N LEU A 728 11.66 -44.28 29.55
CA LEU A 728 11.84 -43.73 28.21
C LEU A 728 13.12 -42.92 28.09
N GLU A 729 13.77 -43.02 26.93
CA GLU A 729 14.94 -42.23 26.56
C GLU A 729 14.57 -41.21 25.48
N PHE A 730 15.01 -39.96 25.62
CA PHE A 730 14.67 -38.84 24.75
C PHE A 730 15.91 -38.17 24.18
N CYS A 731 15.80 -37.67 22.95
CA CYS A 731 16.77 -36.72 22.39
C CYS A 731 16.06 -35.48 21.87
N VAL A 732 16.32 -34.33 22.49
CA VAL A 732 15.72 -33.04 22.09
C VAL A 732 16.57 -32.40 21.00
N LEU A 733 16.03 -32.34 19.78
CA LEU A 733 16.72 -31.87 18.58
C LEU A 733 16.43 -30.39 18.29
N SER A 734 15.29 -29.86 18.71
CA SER A 734 14.95 -28.43 18.60
C SER A 734 14.09 -27.93 19.76
N GLU A 735 13.96 -26.61 19.88
CA GLU A 735 12.94 -25.96 20.71
C GLU A 735 11.51 -26.21 20.16
N ALA A 736 10.51 -26.02 21.02
CA ALA A 736 9.09 -26.15 20.69
C ALA A 736 8.48 -24.80 20.27
N LEU A 737 7.65 -24.81 19.23
CA LEU A 737 6.99 -23.62 18.68
C LEU A 737 5.60 -23.40 19.31
N LYS A 738 4.89 -22.32 18.90
CA LYS A 738 3.52 -22.09 19.35
C LYS A 738 2.61 -23.25 18.91
N PRO A 739 1.64 -23.69 19.74
CA PRO A 739 1.23 -23.09 21.02
C PRO A 739 2.13 -23.44 22.22
N TYR A 740 2.87 -24.56 22.19
CA TYR A 740 3.70 -25.03 23.30
C TYR A 740 5.14 -24.48 23.28
N LYS A 741 5.29 -23.15 23.39
CA LYS A 741 6.61 -22.49 23.26
C LYS A 741 7.54 -22.81 24.46
N LYS A 742 8.54 -23.66 24.24
CA LYS A 742 9.58 -24.03 25.23
C LYS A 742 10.96 -24.13 24.58
N THR A 743 11.99 -23.65 25.27
CA THR A 743 13.38 -23.79 24.78
C THR A 743 13.84 -25.25 24.88
N LYS A 744 14.88 -25.60 24.14
CA LYS A 744 15.49 -26.94 24.22
C LYS A 744 15.84 -27.32 25.67
N THR A 745 16.49 -26.43 26.41
CA THR A 745 16.88 -26.67 27.81
C THR A 745 15.67 -26.85 28.73
N GLN A 746 14.57 -26.12 28.48
CA GLN A 746 13.32 -26.27 29.24
C GLN A 746 12.65 -27.63 28.96
N LEU A 747 12.66 -28.10 27.71
CA LEU A 747 12.13 -29.43 27.38
C LEU A 747 12.95 -30.54 28.05
N GLU A 748 14.27 -30.44 28.03
CA GLU A 748 15.15 -31.41 28.71
C GLU A 748 14.93 -31.43 30.24
N ALA A 749 14.65 -30.27 30.85
CA ALA A 749 14.30 -30.19 32.26
C ALA A 749 12.94 -30.86 32.56
N ILE A 750 11.90 -30.56 31.77
CA ILE A 750 10.56 -31.15 31.93
C ILE A 750 10.64 -32.68 31.81
N LEU A 751 11.38 -33.20 30.82
CA LEU A 751 11.54 -34.64 30.63
C LEU A 751 12.19 -35.33 31.83
N LYS A 752 13.25 -34.74 32.39
CA LYS A 752 13.96 -35.27 33.58
C LYS A 752 13.10 -35.21 34.83
N GLU A 753 12.34 -34.13 35.02
CA GLU A 753 11.46 -33.95 36.18
C GLU A 753 10.28 -34.92 36.18
N HIS A 754 9.89 -35.44 35.01
CA HIS A 754 8.80 -36.41 34.83
C HIS A 754 9.30 -37.87 34.69
N GLY A 755 10.57 -38.13 34.99
CA GLY A 755 11.15 -39.49 35.05
C GLY A 755 11.85 -39.99 33.77
N GLY A 756 11.93 -39.17 32.72
CA GLY A 756 12.57 -39.51 31.44
C GLY A 756 14.09 -39.30 31.42
N THR A 757 14.78 -40.12 30.63
CA THR A 757 16.25 -40.03 30.46
C THR A 757 16.57 -39.21 29.21
N VAL A 758 17.46 -38.20 29.30
CA VAL A 758 17.78 -37.34 28.14
C VAL A 758 19.20 -37.59 27.65
N SER A 759 19.33 -37.90 26.36
CA SER A 759 20.61 -38.07 25.66
C SER A 759 20.86 -36.94 24.65
N GLN A 760 22.12 -36.52 24.56
CA GLN A 760 22.56 -35.47 23.62
C GLN A 760 22.86 -36.01 22.21
N ARG A 761 22.87 -37.33 22.02
CA ARG A 761 23.11 -37.97 20.73
C ARG A 761 21.88 -38.79 20.33
N ALA A 762 21.36 -38.53 19.14
CA ALA A 762 20.36 -39.39 18.53
C ALA A 762 21.03 -40.72 18.13
N ALA A 763 20.48 -41.84 18.62
CA ALA A 763 20.87 -43.18 18.22
C ALA A 763 19.70 -43.80 17.42
N PRO A 764 19.73 -43.73 16.08
CA PRO A 764 18.69 -44.33 15.24
C PRO A 764 18.60 -45.85 15.48
N GLY A 765 17.39 -46.39 15.64
CA GLY A 765 17.16 -47.83 15.85
C GLY A 765 17.09 -48.30 17.32
N THR A 766 17.15 -47.39 18.30
CA THR A 766 16.84 -47.68 19.71
C THR A 766 15.40 -47.26 20.06
N ASN A 767 14.87 -47.67 21.22
CA ASN A 767 13.58 -47.20 21.76
C ASN A 767 13.60 -45.74 22.25
N MET A 768 14.38 -44.87 21.59
CA MET A 768 14.53 -43.45 21.93
C MET A 768 13.52 -42.58 21.18
N VAL A 769 12.86 -41.67 21.89
CA VAL A 769 11.93 -40.70 21.30
C VAL A 769 12.68 -39.43 20.90
N LEU A 770 12.69 -39.12 19.61
CA LEU A 770 13.33 -37.92 19.06
C LEU A 770 12.33 -36.76 19.06
N LEU A 771 12.63 -35.66 19.74
CA LEU A 771 11.74 -34.50 19.83
C LEU A 771 12.21 -33.34 18.95
N ALA A 772 11.38 -32.91 17.99
CA ALA A 772 11.64 -31.73 17.17
C ALA A 772 10.36 -31.05 16.68
N ASP A 773 10.43 -29.73 16.56
CA ASP A 773 9.39 -28.87 15.97
C ASP A 773 9.96 -27.91 14.90
N LYS A 774 11.28 -27.93 14.70
CA LYS A 774 12.00 -27.21 13.63
C LYS A 774 12.91 -28.16 12.85
N LYS A 775 12.95 -27.98 11.54
CA LYS A 775 13.87 -28.70 10.64
C LYS A 775 15.29 -28.11 10.69
N VAL A 776 15.97 -28.26 11.83
CA VAL A 776 17.38 -27.88 11.99
C VAL A 776 18.30 -28.86 11.25
N VAL A 777 19.57 -28.49 11.02
CA VAL A 777 20.54 -29.29 10.23
C VAL A 777 20.61 -30.76 10.69
N LYS A 778 20.62 -31.01 12.00
CA LYS A 778 20.60 -32.38 12.57
C LYS A 778 19.31 -33.14 12.22
N VAL A 779 18.16 -32.50 12.31
CA VAL A 779 16.85 -33.08 11.96
C VAL A 779 16.79 -33.38 10.46
N ALA A 780 17.24 -32.45 9.62
CA ALA A 780 17.31 -32.66 8.17
C ALA A 780 18.24 -33.83 7.79
N SER A 781 19.37 -33.96 8.50
CA SER A 781 20.30 -35.08 8.32
C SER A 781 19.68 -36.42 8.70
N LEU A 782 18.94 -36.48 9.81
CA LEU A 782 18.26 -37.69 10.28
C LEU A 782 17.14 -38.10 9.31
N ILE A 783 16.31 -37.15 8.86
CA ILE A 783 15.25 -37.40 7.87
C ILE A 783 15.83 -37.91 6.55
N LYS A 784 16.98 -37.38 6.11
CA LYS A 784 17.65 -37.82 4.88
C LYS A 784 18.25 -39.23 5.00
N GLY A 785 18.54 -39.67 6.21
CA GLY A 785 19.05 -41.02 6.49
C GLY A 785 18.02 -42.13 6.26
N GLY A 786 16.73 -41.81 6.28
CA GLY A 786 15.63 -42.80 6.25
C GLY A 786 15.42 -43.49 7.59
N ASP A 787 14.21 -43.99 7.85
CA ASP A 787 13.84 -44.81 9.02
C ASP A 787 14.04 -44.15 10.40
N VAL A 788 13.52 -42.92 10.58
CA VAL A 788 13.46 -42.26 11.89
C VAL A 788 12.08 -41.70 12.18
N ASP A 789 11.62 -41.91 13.40
CA ASP A 789 10.41 -41.29 13.94
C ASP A 789 10.79 -40.07 14.80
N ILE A 790 10.23 -38.92 14.46
CA ILE A 790 10.45 -37.63 15.10
C ILE A 790 9.09 -37.07 15.52
N ILE A 791 8.95 -36.89 16.83
CA ILE A 791 7.72 -36.49 17.49
C ILE A 791 7.80 -35.00 17.85
N ARG A 792 6.68 -34.30 17.73
CA ARG A 792 6.55 -32.90 18.15
C ARG A 792 6.47 -32.82 19.67
N PRO A 793 7.08 -31.79 20.29
CA PRO A 793 6.89 -31.50 21.71
C PRO A 793 5.43 -31.27 22.14
N LYS A 794 4.49 -31.06 21.19
CA LYS A 794 3.04 -31.05 21.44
C LYS A 794 2.58 -32.33 22.16
N TRP A 795 3.08 -33.50 21.78
CA TRP A 795 2.72 -34.77 22.44
C TRP A 795 3.06 -34.76 23.94
N LEU A 796 4.24 -34.24 24.30
CA LEU A 796 4.66 -34.14 25.70
C LEU A 796 3.71 -33.23 26.48
N ARG A 797 3.28 -32.10 25.91
CA ARG A 797 2.28 -31.25 26.54
C ARG A 797 0.96 -31.99 26.72
N ASP A 798 0.45 -32.60 25.65
CA ASP A 798 -0.87 -33.22 25.66
C ASP A 798 -0.92 -34.38 26.68
N CYS A 799 0.19 -35.10 26.90
CA CYS A 799 0.32 -36.10 27.96
C CYS A 799 0.33 -35.51 29.38
N LEU A 800 0.80 -34.27 29.56
CA LEU A 800 0.91 -33.60 30.87
C LEU A 800 -0.37 -32.84 31.26
N GLU A 801 -1.20 -32.49 30.30
CA GLU A 801 -2.44 -31.71 30.51
C GLU A 801 -3.68 -32.60 30.74
N GLN A 802 -3.54 -33.94 30.75
CA GLN A 802 -4.67 -34.84 31.07
C GLN A 802 -4.92 -34.92 32.58
N ASP A 803 -6.13 -34.56 33.02
CA ASP A 803 -6.54 -34.54 34.43
C ASP A 803 -6.76 -35.95 35.03
N SER A 804 -6.88 -36.98 34.20
CA SER A 804 -7.42 -38.30 34.57
C SER A 804 -6.45 -39.46 34.32
N GLY A 805 -5.27 -39.43 34.95
CA GLY A 805 -4.45 -40.61 35.19
C GLY A 805 -3.10 -40.64 34.46
N SER A 806 -2.08 -41.12 35.17
CA SER A 806 -0.68 -41.14 34.74
C SER A 806 -0.39 -42.19 33.65
N PHE A 807 -0.98 -42.07 32.46
CA PHE A 807 -0.71 -42.94 31.31
C PHE A 807 -0.20 -42.14 30.10
N LEU A 808 0.65 -42.78 29.30
CA LEU A 808 1.19 -42.16 28.09
C LEU A 808 0.16 -42.20 26.97
N LEU A 809 -0.06 -41.06 26.31
CA LEU A 809 -0.96 -41.01 25.17
C LEU A 809 -0.34 -41.73 23.97
N PRO A 810 -1.14 -42.50 23.22
CA PRO A 810 -0.71 -43.01 21.93
C PRO A 810 -0.46 -41.83 20.98
N PHE A 811 0.44 -42.01 20.01
CA PHE A 811 0.76 -40.93 19.08
C PHE A 811 -0.42 -40.66 18.14
N GLU A 812 -0.75 -39.39 17.96
CA GLU A 812 -1.73 -38.90 17.00
C GLU A 812 -1.04 -38.28 15.78
N ASN A 813 -1.76 -38.12 14.67
CA ASN A 813 -1.24 -37.43 13.49
C ASN A 813 -0.72 -36.02 13.81
N SER A 814 -1.38 -35.32 14.74
CA SER A 814 -0.98 -33.98 15.18
C SER A 814 0.36 -33.96 15.92
N HIS A 815 0.79 -35.09 16.47
CA HIS A 815 2.04 -35.26 17.21
C HIS A 815 3.24 -35.58 16.32
N LEU A 816 3.04 -35.99 15.07
CA LEU A 816 4.13 -36.43 14.21
C LEU A 816 4.80 -35.22 13.52
N PHE A 817 6.13 -35.10 13.66
CA PHE A 817 6.93 -34.14 12.90
C PHE A 817 7.45 -34.78 11.60
N HIS A 818 7.96 -36.01 11.72
CA HIS A 818 8.33 -36.90 10.63
C HIS A 818 8.23 -38.32 11.15
N ALA A 819 7.60 -39.24 10.44
CA ALA A 819 7.40 -40.60 10.93
C ALA A 819 7.45 -41.60 9.77
N THR A 820 7.83 -42.82 10.09
CA THR A 820 7.74 -43.99 9.23
C THR A 820 6.28 -44.32 8.91
N GLU A 821 6.03 -45.00 7.79
CA GLU A 821 4.67 -45.37 7.38
C GLU A 821 3.98 -46.31 8.38
N ALA A 822 4.75 -47.09 9.13
CA ALA A 822 4.22 -47.92 10.20
C ALA A 822 3.62 -47.07 11.34
N LEU A 823 4.36 -46.05 11.80
CA LEU A 823 3.91 -45.19 12.89
C LEU A 823 2.77 -44.25 12.46
N LYS A 824 2.77 -43.77 11.21
CA LYS A 824 1.64 -42.98 10.68
C LYS A 824 0.34 -43.76 10.68
N ARG A 825 0.35 -45.01 10.20
CA ARG A 825 -0.85 -45.87 10.22
C ARG A 825 -1.34 -46.16 11.63
N ALA A 826 -0.43 -46.34 12.57
CA ALA A 826 -0.80 -46.51 13.97
C ALA A 826 -1.42 -45.23 14.54
N ALA A 827 -0.90 -44.05 14.16
CA ALA A 827 -1.43 -42.76 14.61
C ALA A 827 -2.80 -42.42 14.02
N GLU A 828 -3.06 -42.80 12.76
CA GLU A 828 -4.37 -42.65 12.11
C GLU A 828 -5.48 -43.46 12.80
N GLN A 829 -5.14 -44.56 13.49
CA GLN A 829 -6.12 -45.37 14.22
C GLN A 829 -6.50 -44.77 15.58
N ASN A 830 -5.77 -43.76 16.06
CA ASN A 830 -6.00 -43.13 17.35
C ASN A 830 -6.85 -41.85 17.25
N THR A 831 -7.16 -41.41 16.03
CA THR A 831 -8.02 -40.26 15.76
C THR A 831 -9.17 -40.63 14.84
N ASP A 832 -10.29 -39.92 14.92
CA ASP A 832 -11.40 -40.10 13.99
C ASP A 832 -11.10 -39.51 12.60
N GLN A 833 -12.10 -39.56 11.71
CA GLN A 833 -11.97 -39.05 10.33
C GLN A 833 -11.76 -37.53 10.24
N PHE A 834 -12.04 -36.78 11.31
CA PHE A 834 -11.88 -35.33 11.40
C PHE A 834 -10.64 -34.93 12.21
N GLY A 835 -9.93 -35.89 12.80
CA GLY A 835 -8.72 -35.65 13.59
C GLY A 835 -8.97 -35.49 15.09
N ASP A 836 -10.18 -35.78 15.56
CA ASP A 836 -10.51 -35.82 17.00
C ASP A 836 -9.92 -37.08 17.64
N SER A 837 -9.38 -36.96 18.85
CA SER A 837 -8.64 -38.05 19.50
C SER A 837 -9.57 -38.98 20.28
N TYR A 838 -9.34 -40.29 20.16
CA TYR A 838 -10.05 -41.29 20.97
C TYR A 838 -9.48 -41.45 22.39
N ALA A 839 -8.31 -40.87 22.68
CA ALA A 839 -7.51 -41.20 23.86
C ALA A 839 -7.27 -40.02 24.82
N ARG A 840 -7.72 -38.80 24.49
CA ARG A 840 -7.54 -37.62 25.34
C ARG A 840 -8.73 -36.68 25.27
N ASP A 841 -8.88 -35.86 26.32
CA ASP A 841 -9.85 -34.77 26.32
C ASP A 841 -9.37 -33.64 25.38
N VAL A 842 -10.31 -33.11 24.59
CA VAL A 842 -10.05 -32.01 23.63
C VAL A 842 -10.50 -30.68 24.22
N SER A 843 -9.62 -29.67 24.15
CA SER A 843 -9.94 -28.32 24.64
C SER A 843 -11.04 -27.65 23.81
N VAL A 844 -11.76 -26.69 24.39
CA VAL A 844 -12.82 -25.93 23.68
C VAL A 844 -12.29 -25.24 22.41
N ASP A 845 -11.05 -24.76 22.43
CA ASP A 845 -10.45 -24.10 21.26
C ASP A 845 -10.09 -25.10 20.16
N GLU A 846 -9.54 -26.27 20.53
CA GLU A 846 -9.24 -27.33 19.57
C GLU A 846 -10.52 -27.97 19.00
N LEU A 847 -11.58 -28.09 19.81
CA LEU A 847 -12.90 -28.54 19.34
C LEU A 847 -13.52 -27.56 18.35
N LYS A 848 -13.38 -26.24 18.56
CA LYS A 848 -13.82 -25.23 17.58
C LYS A 848 -13.07 -25.35 16.27
N ASP A 849 -11.74 -25.49 16.33
CA ASP A 849 -10.91 -25.65 15.13
C ASP A 849 -11.34 -26.91 14.36
N LEU A 850 -11.58 -28.04 15.06
CA LEU A 850 -12.11 -29.27 14.44
C LEU A 850 -13.48 -29.05 13.79
N MET A 851 -14.40 -28.37 14.49
CA MET A 851 -15.75 -28.09 13.97
C MET A 851 -15.77 -27.13 12.77
N ASP A 852 -14.85 -26.16 12.71
CA ASP A 852 -14.71 -25.25 11.58
C ASP A 852 -14.19 -25.97 10.32
N ASP A 853 -13.33 -26.98 10.51
CA ASP A 853 -12.77 -27.81 9.45
C ASP A 853 -13.73 -28.92 8.99
N MET A 854 -14.80 -29.19 9.74
CA MET A 854 -15.84 -30.15 9.33
C MET A 854 -16.63 -29.62 8.12
N PRO A 855 -16.85 -30.44 7.08
CA PRO A 855 -17.63 -30.05 5.92
C PRO A 855 -19.08 -29.75 6.31
N LYS A 856 -19.59 -28.58 5.92
CA LYS A 856 -20.98 -28.18 6.17
C LYS A 856 -21.91 -29.06 5.33
N ILE A 857 -22.77 -29.83 5.99
CA ILE A 857 -23.82 -30.61 5.34
C ILE A 857 -24.92 -29.62 4.93
N GLU A 858 -24.92 -29.21 3.66
CA GLU A 858 -25.97 -28.38 3.06
C GLU A 858 -27.12 -29.28 2.56
N ASP A 859 -27.88 -29.89 3.47
CA ASP A 859 -29.20 -30.38 3.12
C ASP A 859 -30.18 -29.22 3.28
N GLY A 860 -30.68 -28.72 2.14
CA GLY A 860 -31.37 -27.44 1.97
C GLY A 860 -32.76 -27.31 2.63
N GLU A 861 -32.98 -27.88 3.80
CA GLU A 861 -34.18 -27.65 4.62
C GLU A 861 -33.85 -26.72 5.80
N ALA A 862 -34.66 -25.68 5.98
CA ALA A 862 -34.50 -24.74 7.09
C ALA A 862 -34.81 -25.45 8.41
N PHE A 863 -33.88 -25.44 9.35
CA PHE A 863 -34.03 -26.08 10.66
C PHE A 863 -35.21 -25.50 11.45
N ASP A 864 -36.26 -26.31 11.68
CA ASP A 864 -37.37 -25.96 12.58
C ASP A 864 -37.02 -26.34 14.02
N LYS A 865 -36.68 -25.32 14.81
CA LYS A 865 -36.30 -25.48 16.22
C LYS A 865 -37.43 -26.09 17.07
N ASN A 866 -38.69 -25.78 16.79
CA ASN A 866 -39.81 -26.26 17.60
C ASN A 866 -40.10 -27.73 17.32
N GLU A 867 -40.07 -28.11 16.05
CA GLU A 867 -40.21 -29.51 15.64
C GLU A 867 -39.09 -30.37 16.22
N PHE A 868 -37.83 -29.90 16.17
CA PHE A 868 -36.69 -30.60 16.74
C PHE A 868 -36.81 -30.80 18.26
N LEU A 869 -37.25 -29.77 19.00
CA LEU A 869 -37.46 -29.87 20.44
C LEU A 869 -38.63 -30.80 20.79
N GLN A 870 -39.70 -30.80 20.00
CA GLN A 870 -40.81 -31.74 20.17
C GLN A 870 -40.37 -33.18 19.91
N GLN A 871 -39.60 -33.42 18.86
CA GLN A 871 -39.01 -34.72 18.59
C GLN A 871 -38.11 -35.16 19.75
N LEU A 872 -37.29 -34.27 20.34
CA LEU A 872 -36.48 -34.60 21.52
C LEU A 872 -37.32 -35.03 22.72
N GLU A 873 -38.44 -34.36 22.99
CA GLU A 873 -39.40 -34.77 24.03
C GLU A 873 -40.01 -36.13 23.73
N GLU A 874 -40.50 -36.36 22.50
CA GLU A 874 -41.08 -37.64 22.07
C GLU A 874 -40.08 -38.81 22.19
N HIS A 875 -38.78 -38.51 22.06
CA HIS A 875 -37.69 -39.47 22.23
C HIS A 875 -37.15 -39.55 23.68
N ASN A 876 -37.88 -39.01 24.67
CA ASN A 876 -37.51 -38.97 26.10
C ASN A 876 -36.15 -38.31 26.38
N LYS A 877 -35.70 -37.38 25.53
CA LYS A 877 -34.51 -36.53 25.71
C LYS A 877 -34.91 -35.07 25.92
N ASP A 878 -35.91 -34.85 26.78
CA ASP A 878 -36.39 -33.50 27.07
C ASP A 878 -35.31 -32.65 27.75
N LEU A 879 -35.22 -31.39 27.33
CA LEU A 879 -34.35 -30.36 27.90
C LEU A 879 -35.03 -29.58 29.04
N GLY A 880 -36.26 -29.96 29.42
CA GLY A 880 -37.06 -29.32 30.48
C GLY A 880 -36.41 -29.24 31.87
N ASN A 881 -35.38 -30.06 32.14
CA ASN A 881 -34.62 -30.01 33.41
C ASN A 881 -33.64 -28.83 33.48
N LEU A 882 -33.42 -28.10 32.38
CA LEU A 882 -32.54 -26.94 32.34
C LEU A 882 -33.33 -25.67 32.63
N ARG A 883 -32.84 -24.85 33.58
CA ARG A 883 -33.49 -23.58 33.95
C ARG A 883 -33.73 -22.64 32.76
N SER A 884 -32.91 -22.73 31.73
CA SER A 884 -33.04 -21.92 30.52
C SER A 884 -34.20 -22.32 29.59
N PHE A 885 -35.00 -23.34 29.94
CA PHE A 885 -36.13 -23.82 29.14
C PHE A 885 -37.47 -23.84 29.90
N ILE A 886 -37.51 -23.33 31.14
CA ILE A 886 -38.70 -23.32 32.00
C ILE A 886 -39.92 -22.67 31.31
N PHE A 887 -39.71 -21.54 30.62
CA PHE A 887 -40.76 -20.74 29.99
C PHE A 887 -40.86 -20.97 28.47
N ARG A 888 -40.25 -22.02 27.91
CA ARG A 888 -40.11 -22.22 26.44
C ARG A 888 -41.41 -22.19 25.63
N ARG A 889 -42.56 -22.45 26.26
CA ARG A 889 -43.90 -22.42 25.63
C ARG A 889 -44.75 -21.23 26.10
N CYS A 890 -44.15 -20.31 26.86
CA CYS A 890 -44.83 -19.17 27.43
C CYS A 890 -44.48 -17.91 26.64
N THR A 891 -45.49 -17.36 25.97
CA THR A 891 -45.49 -15.95 25.55
C THR A 891 -46.20 -15.14 26.62
N VAL A 892 -45.46 -14.24 27.28
CA VAL A 892 -45.90 -13.50 28.47
C VAL A 892 -46.05 -12.01 28.15
N LEU A 893 -47.24 -11.48 28.39
CA LEU A 893 -47.54 -10.04 28.31
C LEU A 893 -47.51 -9.44 29.71
N PHE A 894 -46.82 -8.31 29.90
CA PHE A 894 -46.69 -7.67 31.21
C PHE A 894 -47.55 -6.40 31.30
N HIS A 895 -48.35 -6.29 32.37
CA HIS A 895 -49.17 -5.12 32.67
C HIS A 895 -48.74 -4.48 34.01
N PRO A 896 -47.94 -3.38 33.98
CA PRO A 896 -47.57 -2.62 35.18
C PRO A 896 -48.77 -1.90 35.81
N VAL A 897 -48.84 -1.83 37.14
CA VAL A 897 -49.77 -0.96 37.89
C VAL A 897 -48.98 -0.20 38.98
N ASP A 898 -48.57 1.05 38.70
CA ASP A 898 -47.79 1.89 39.63
C ASP A 898 -46.50 1.23 40.21
N VAL A 899 -45.87 0.33 39.45
CA VAL A 899 -44.64 -0.39 39.88
C VAL A 899 -43.37 0.19 39.24
N ASN A 900 -42.28 0.12 40.01
CA ASN A 900 -40.92 0.40 39.55
C ASN A 900 -40.55 -0.42 38.30
N SER A 901 -40.15 0.27 37.22
CA SER A 901 -39.77 -0.30 35.92
C SER A 901 -38.66 -1.37 36.00
N ASN A 902 -37.82 -1.29 37.02
CA ASN A 902 -36.76 -2.27 37.27
C ASN A 902 -37.31 -3.67 37.64
N ARG A 903 -38.44 -3.74 38.35
CA ARG A 903 -39.05 -5.01 38.79
C ARG A 903 -39.63 -5.78 37.59
N ILE A 904 -40.31 -5.08 36.70
CA ILE A 904 -40.87 -5.65 35.46
C ILE A 904 -39.74 -6.04 34.50
N SER A 905 -38.71 -5.21 34.39
CA SER A 905 -37.53 -5.55 33.60
C SER A 905 -36.89 -6.84 34.10
N ARG A 906 -36.76 -7.04 35.42
CA ARG A 906 -36.22 -8.29 36.00
C ARG A 906 -37.06 -9.51 35.61
N LEU A 907 -38.39 -9.42 35.71
CA LEU A 907 -39.29 -10.52 35.34
C LEU A 907 -39.21 -10.85 33.84
N LYS A 908 -39.17 -9.83 32.97
CA LYS A 908 -38.94 -10.01 31.53
C LYS A 908 -37.64 -10.74 31.24
N HIS A 909 -36.56 -10.41 31.95
CA HIS A 909 -35.29 -11.11 31.79
C HIS A 909 -35.36 -12.57 32.23
N PHE A 910 -36.09 -12.89 33.31
CA PHE A 910 -36.28 -14.29 33.72
C PHE A 910 -37.07 -15.10 32.70
N VAL A 911 -38.14 -14.55 32.13
CA VAL A 911 -38.90 -15.23 31.06
C VAL A 911 -38.02 -15.50 29.84
N ARG A 912 -37.31 -14.48 29.36
CA ARG A 912 -36.41 -14.61 28.19
C ARG A 912 -35.26 -15.57 28.43
N TYR A 913 -34.65 -15.51 29.62
CA TYR A 913 -33.56 -16.42 29.96
C TYR A 913 -34.06 -17.85 30.16
N GLY A 914 -35.29 -18.04 30.65
CA GLY A 914 -36.00 -19.33 30.70
C GLY A 914 -36.56 -19.80 29.35
N GLY A 915 -36.21 -19.15 28.25
CA GLY A 915 -36.54 -19.57 26.89
C GLY A 915 -37.94 -19.16 26.40
N GLY A 916 -38.69 -18.41 27.21
CA GLY A 916 -40.00 -17.86 26.84
C GLY A 916 -39.90 -16.50 26.13
N ASP A 917 -41.00 -16.07 25.52
CA ASP A 917 -41.07 -14.78 24.86
C ASP A 917 -41.80 -13.75 25.74
N ALA A 918 -41.30 -12.52 25.73
CA ALA A 918 -41.88 -11.40 26.48
C ALA A 918 -42.31 -10.34 25.48
N THR A 919 -43.60 -10.29 25.19
CA THR A 919 -44.22 -9.36 24.24
C THR A 919 -44.84 -8.16 24.97
N GLU A 920 -44.91 -7.04 24.26
CA GLU A 920 -45.61 -5.82 24.70
C GLU A 920 -46.87 -5.56 23.85
N ASP A 921 -47.12 -6.41 22.85
CA ASP A 921 -48.29 -6.29 21.98
C ASP A 921 -49.51 -6.94 22.63
N ALA A 922 -50.45 -6.11 23.07
CA ALA A 922 -51.72 -6.53 23.65
C ALA A 922 -52.66 -7.21 22.65
N HIS A 923 -52.35 -7.24 21.35
CA HIS A 923 -53.16 -7.87 20.31
C HIS A 923 -52.56 -9.17 19.76
N ASP A 924 -51.39 -9.56 20.26
CA ASP A 924 -50.75 -10.82 19.89
C ASP A 924 -51.60 -12.01 20.39
N LEU A 925 -52.03 -12.84 19.43
CA LEU A 925 -52.85 -14.03 19.67
C LEU A 925 -52.04 -15.21 20.22
N SER A 926 -50.70 -15.14 20.17
CA SER A 926 -49.80 -16.15 20.73
C SER A 926 -49.57 -16.00 22.24
N VAL A 927 -50.07 -14.91 22.85
CA VAL A 927 -49.97 -14.67 24.30
C VAL A 927 -50.65 -15.80 25.07
N THR A 928 -49.89 -16.43 25.95
CA THR A 928 -50.33 -17.53 26.82
C THR A 928 -50.62 -17.07 28.25
N HIS A 929 -49.86 -16.07 28.73
CA HIS A 929 -49.95 -15.56 30.09
C HIS A 929 -49.93 -14.03 30.10
N VAL A 930 -50.76 -13.43 30.94
CA VAL A 930 -50.74 -12.00 31.24
C VAL A 930 -50.37 -11.82 32.70
N VAL A 931 -49.27 -11.11 32.92
CA VAL A 931 -48.69 -10.90 34.24
C VAL A 931 -48.99 -9.48 34.69
N ILE A 932 -49.79 -9.35 35.74
CA ILE A 932 -50.16 -8.06 36.33
C ILE A 932 -49.32 -7.88 37.60
N GLU A 933 -48.54 -6.81 37.63
CA GLU A 933 -47.66 -6.52 38.76
C GLU A 933 -47.98 -5.11 39.28
N GLY A 934 -48.32 -5.01 40.57
CA GLY A 934 -48.70 -3.80 41.29
C GLY A 934 -48.35 -3.87 42.78
N ASP A 935 -48.15 -2.73 43.42
CA ASP A 935 -47.92 -2.66 44.88
C ASP A 935 -49.25 -2.53 45.67
N ASP A 936 -50.33 -2.03 45.04
CA ASP A 936 -51.69 -1.94 45.64
C ASP A 936 -52.60 -3.09 45.15
N PRO A 937 -52.98 -4.05 46.03
CA PRO A 937 -53.84 -5.17 45.66
C PRO A 937 -55.19 -4.78 45.06
N MET A 938 -55.76 -3.63 45.47
CA MET A 938 -57.08 -3.19 44.99
C MET A 938 -57.00 -2.75 43.52
N GLN A 939 -55.95 -1.99 43.16
CA GLN A 939 -55.71 -1.55 41.79
C GLN A 939 -55.28 -2.70 40.87
N VAL A 940 -54.52 -3.67 41.40
CA VAL A 940 -54.17 -4.90 40.68
C VAL A 940 -55.41 -5.72 40.34
N GLY A 941 -56.36 -5.85 41.28
CA GLY A 941 -57.65 -6.50 41.06
C GLY A 941 -58.51 -5.78 40.01
N GLU A 942 -58.65 -4.45 40.11
CA GLU A 942 -59.40 -3.65 39.11
C GLU A 942 -58.80 -3.78 37.70
N THR A 943 -57.47 -3.77 37.59
CA THR A 943 -56.76 -3.95 36.32
C THR A 943 -56.93 -5.37 35.78
N ALA A 944 -56.91 -6.38 36.64
CA ALA A 944 -57.17 -7.78 36.25
C ALA A 944 -58.57 -7.98 35.70
N ASP A 945 -59.59 -7.37 36.31
CA ASP A 945 -60.97 -7.46 35.83
C ASP A 945 -61.17 -6.76 34.47
N MET A 946 -60.51 -5.61 34.27
CA MET A 946 -60.49 -4.93 32.98
C MET A 946 -59.84 -5.81 31.90
N VAL A 947 -58.67 -6.38 32.18
CA VAL A 947 -57.91 -7.23 31.25
C VAL A 947 -58.67 -8.52 30.95
N ARG A 948 -59.29 -9.16 31.95
CA ARG A 948 -60.15 -10.35 31.73
C ARG A 948 -61.33 -10.04 30.82
N LYS A 949 -61.96 -8.87 30.99
CA LYS A 949 -63.07 -8.45 30.14
C LYS A 949 -62.64 -8.29 28.68
N GLU A 950 -61.45 -7.71 28.44
CA GLU A 950 -60.88 -7.56 27.10
C GLU A 950 -60.55 -8.92 26.47
N LEU A 951 -59.90 -9.80 27.25
CA LEU A 951 -59.50 -11.14 26.82
C LEU A 951 -60.66 -12.12 26.63
N SER A 952 -61.83 -11.85 27.22
CA SER A 952 -63.03 -12.71 27.10
C SER A 952 -63.48 -12.90 25.64
N SER A 953 -63.12 -11.97 24.76
CA SER A 953 -63.40 -12.02 23.32
C SER A 953 -62.49 -12.96 22.53
N ARG A 954 -61.39 -13.46 23.12
CA ARG A 954 -60.41 -14.33 22.46
C ARG A 954 -60.85 -15.80 22.49
N ARG A 955 -60.54 -16.52 21.41
CA ARG A 955 -60.82 -17.97 21.28
C ARG A 955 -60.02 -18.82 22.28
N VAL A 956 -58.80 -18.39 22.60
CA VAL A 956 -57.96 -18.98 23.66
C VAL A 956 -57.68 -17.87 24.66
N GLN A 957 -58.10 -18.07 25.90
CA GLN A 957 -57.98 -17.07 26.96
C GLN A 957 -56.64 -17.28 27.68
N PRO A 958 -55.71 -16.30 27.64
CA PRO A 958 -54.47 -16.40 28.38
C PRO A 958 -54.73 -16.33 29.89
N ARG A 959 -53.87 -16.98 30.67
CA ARG A 959 -53.98 -16.99 32.14
C ARG A 959 -53.49 -15.67 32.72
N VAL A 960 -54.28 -15.07 33.62
CA VAL A 960 -53.94 -13.81 34.29
C VAL A 960 -53.36 -14.13 35.67
N VAL A 961 -52.07 -13.89 35.86
CA VAL A 961 -51.30 -14.25 37.06
C VAL A 961 -50.50 -13.05 37.61
N THR A 962 -50.05 -13.13 38.86
CA THR A 962 -49.12 -12.15 39.43
C THR A 962 -47.68 -12.42 38.99
N GLY A 963 -46.78 -11.43 39.12
CA GLY A 963 -45.35 -11.63 38.87
C GLY A 963 -44.67 -12.59 39.84
N GLU A 964 -45.34 -12.97 40.94
CA GLU A 964 -44.89 -13.99 41.88
C GLU A 964 -44.77 -15.37 41.23
N TRP A 965 -45.66 -15.70 40.30
CA TRP A 965 -45.60 -16.97 39.55
C TRP A 965 -44.25 -17.16 38.85
N ILE A 966 -43.76 -16.12 38.16
CA ILE A 966 -42.46 -16.18 37.45
C ILE A 966 -41.32 -16.37 38.45
N ASN A 967 -41.35 -15.66 39.59
CA ASN A 967 -40.29 -15.75 40.59
C ASN A 967 -40.24 -17.14 41.24
N GLU A 968 -41.39 -17.72 41.59
CA GLU A 968 -41.42 -19.06 42.20
C GLU A 968 -41.11 -20.16 41.18
N CYS A 969 -41.55 -20.04 39.92
CA CYS A 969 -41.09 -20.92 38.84
C CYS A 969 -39.55 -20.89 38.69
N TRP A 970 -38.96 -19.70 38.77
CA TRP A 970 -37.51 -19.52 38.68
C TRP A 970 -36.75 -20.14 39.86
N LYS A 971 -37.32 -20.03 41.05
CA LYS A 971 -36.74 -20.53 42.30
C LYS A 971 -36.79 -22.05 42.38
N GLU A 972 -37.93 -22.64 42.08
CA GLU A 972 -38.11 -24.10 42.05
C GLU A 972 -37.46 -24.73 40.81
N GLY A 973 -37.14 -23.94 39.80
CA GLY A 973 -36.46 -24.40 38.59
C GLY A 973 -37.36 -25.21 37.65
N THR A 974 -38.68 -25.08 37.79
CA THR A 974 -39.70 -25.75 36.98
C THR A 974 -40.91 -24.84 36.79
N LEU A 975 -41.72 -25.08 35.76
CA LEU A 975 -42.98 -24.37 35.57
C LEU A 975 -43.99 -24.85 36.62
N LEU A 976 -44.50 -23.92 37.43
CA LEU A 976 -45.49 -24.19 38.48
C LEU A 976 -46.91 -23.97 37.96
N ASP A 977 -47.87 -24.65 38.57
CA ASP A 977 -49.30 -24.52 38.26
C ASP A 977 -49.77 -23.06 38.46
N GLU A 978 -50.37 -22.49 37.41
CA GLU A 978 -50.79 -21.09 37.39
C GLU A 978 -51.99 -20.81 38.30
N GLU A 979 -52.79 -21.83 38.65
CA GLU A 979 -54.02 -21.67 39.46
C GLU A 979 -53.74 -21.09 40.86
N GLN A 980 -52.54 -21.32 41.40
CA GLN A 980 -52.13 -20.84 42.71
C GLN A 980 -51.75 -19.35 42.74
N PHE A 981 -51.56 -18.74 41.56
CA PHE A 981 -51.03 -17.37 41.41
C PHE A 981 -51.99 -16.47 40.62
N VAL A 982 -53.24 -16.90 40.44
CA VAL A 982 -54.28 -16.11 39.80
C VAL A 982 -54.54 -14.87 40.65
N VAL A 983 -54.55 -13.71 40.01
CA VAL A 983 -54.94 -12.45 40.67
C VAL A 983 -56.37 -12.61 41.20
N PRO A 984 -56.69 -12.39 42.49
CA PRO A 984 -58.06 -12.55 42.99
C PRO A 984 -59.10 -11.70 42.26
#